data_AF-A0A428T881-F1
#
_entry.id   AF-A0A428T881-F1
#
_cell.length_a   1.000
_cell.length_b   1.000
_cell.length_c   1.000
_cell.angle_alpha   90.00
_cell.angle_beta   90.00
_cell.angle_gamma   90.00
#
_symmetry.space_group_name_H-M   'P 1'
#
loop_
_entity.id
_entity.type
_entity.pdbx_description
1 polymer ?
#
loop_
_entity_poly.entity_id
_entity_poly.type
_entity_poly.pdbx_seq_one_letter_code
_entity_poly.pdbx_strand_id
1 'polypeptide(L)'
;MLDKPDGWCPDRIVFSSQDSLLDSTRTSNGCANHRVRPGLWPRFDPQWLAFKVDVQDNFLNALGAICKRSELQHCQNTKCVHVAQRVSLAAPQCTWTAFREWAVVAISCQYTMSPTKSEIDNHDPPQVHIASAIGLMNTLLEKHYEDEDPIDGVLLGPGHCSTRLDISEITDVIYWMLTVQTQTDRNTVDYANWPQDYIPPRLLQPSIQRAESRAVELGLCLFRVHTLAFASSRKAAEIPAIVAGVNRRPELVHQDRGHERCTANRCNYMYRDNTGRAHPEHPGSVNSCMFQFFGEIAAQLNCVGVWWDAISIPAKRNDAVLRAKAISKMHHNYQNASYTVVHDRYLRKFQWRDGDDACADDACLAIAFSPWFSRGWTSLELHISHNVVVLFGAADSRFDPSDSRSVVVKPLQDILSKHPALSPRAHRIAALLIEKVWRKRIENISEILAILHPRGTSWPSDVKLIQAHLAGCGDDEDLAMEEDETVFTRRVLGAVGAISRYALLHGFETLAPSGPFSWAPRSISDMPIASSDDFEGEVEGNLDIHTNGSVSGTWHWRYLKDSDTDTGALLLHKPQLLRDRMLTDKQMSYRLEQRLSTIPSYSVLETALQNWCHCALLYPDSGRSELRILVETLGVDDGDDGEKIIDCRYIAIVEELDAEIDFDEYGYHKNSFGTSRGG
;
A
#
# COMPACT_ATOMS: atom_id res chain seq x y z
N MET A 1 20.12 35.95 -28.46
CA MET A 1 19.32 35.55 -29.64
C MET A 1 20.04 34.38 -30.28
N LEU A 2 19.65 33.17 -29.91
CA LEU A 2 20.04 31.92 -30.57
C LEU A 2 18.75 31.37 -31.18
N ASP A 3 18.81 30.98 -32.45
CA ASP A 3 17.66 30.54 -33.24
C ASP A 3 16.90 29.42 -32.53
N LYS A 4 15.65 29.69 -32.15
CA LYS A 4 14.69 28.67 -31.74
C LYS A 4 14.36 27.84 -32.99
N PRO A 5 14.64 26.53 -33.04
CA PRO A 5 14.39 25.76 -34.25
C PRO A 5 12.89 25.68 -34.52
N ASP A 6 12.52 26.08 -35.74
CA ASP A 6 11.20 25.89 -36.32
C ASP A 6 10.82 24.40 -36.24
N GLY A 7 9.70 24.09 -35.59
CA GLY A 7 9.17 22.72 -35.46
C GLY A 7 8.64 22.31 -34.09
N TRP A 8 8.40 23.25 -33.17
CA TRP A 8 7.70 22.96 -31.92
C TRP A 8 6.23 22.63 -32.23
N CYS A 9 5.73 21.43 -31.94
CA CYS A 9 4.31 21.07 -32.05
C CYS A 9 3.97 20.03 -30.97
N PRO A 10 3.06 20.33 -30.01
CA PRO A 10 2.70 19.47 -28.88
C PRO A 10 2.52 17.97 -29.20
N ASP A 11 1.99 17.66 -30.38
CA ASP A 11 1.67 16.30 -30.83
C ASP A 11 2.82 15.56 -31.54
N ARG A 12 3.93 16.25 -31.89
CA ARG A 12 5.09 15.67 -32.61
C ARG A 12 6.39 15.67 -31.80
N ILE A 13 6.36 16.19 -30.56
CA ILE A 13 7.56 16.59 -29.80
C ILE A 13 8.37 15.42 -29.23
N VAL A 14 7.80 14.23 -29.15
CA VAL A 14 8.29 13.24 -28.18
C VAL A 14 9.22 12.20 -28.83
N PHE A 15 9.10 11.96 -30.15
CA PHE A 15 9.95 11.02 -30.88
C PHE A 15 10.89 11.72 -31.87
N SER A 16 12.08 11.15 -32.08
CA SER A 16 12.96 11.54 -33.18
C SER A 16 12.45 10.98 -34.52
N SER A 17 12.61 11.76 -35.60
CA SER A 17 12.39 11.26 -36.96
C SER A 17 13.39 10.16 -37.28
N GLN A 18 12.95 9.07 -37.90
CA GLN A 18 13.89 8.06 -38.40
C GLN A 18 14.85 8.71 -39.41
N ASP A 19 16.14 8.73 -39.10
CA ASP A 19 17.16 9.11 -40.08
C ASP A 19 17.12 8.09 -41.23
N SER A 20 16.56 8.52 -42.35
CA SER A 20 16.51 7.80 -43.62
C SER A 20 17.87 7.72 -44.33
N LEU A 21 18.99 7.81 -43.60
CA LEU A 21 20.35 7.90 -44.14
C LEU A 21 21.33 6.81 -43.68
N LEU A 22 20.84 5.72 -43.08
CA LEU A 22 21.66 4.51 -42.87
C LEU A 22 21.00 3.29 -43.50
N ASP A 23 21.56 2.89 -44.65
CA ASP A 23 21.43 1.62 -45.38
C ASP A 23 20.05 0.94 -45.41
N SER A 24 19.35 1.13 -46.52
CA SER A 24 18.14 0.39 -46.94
C SER A 24 18.41 -1.10 -47.28
N THR A 25 19.57 -1.64 -46.91
CA THR A 25 19.99 -3.02 -47.24
C THR A 25 20.09 -3.96 -46.02
N ARG A 26 19.68 -3.54 -44.83
CA ARG A 26 19.46 -4.45 -43.69
C ARG A 26 18.04 -4.33 -43.15
N THR A 27 17.21 -5.31 -43.48
CA THR A 27 16.06 -5.70 -42.65
C THR A 27 16.60 -6.11 -41.28
N SER A 28 16.88 -5.13 -40.43
CA SER A 28 17.48 -5.34 -39.13
C SER A 28 16.41 -5.88 -38.17
N ASN A 29 16.47 -7.18 -37.87
CA ASN A 29 15.59 -7.89 -36.92
C ASN A 29 15.73 -7.42 -35.45
N GLY A 30 16.25 -6.22 -35.17
CA GLY A 30 16.57 -5.73 -33.83
C GLY A 30 15.95 -4.37 -33.52
N CYS A 31 15.62 -4.14 -32.24
CA CYS A 31 15.07 -2.87 -31.73
C CYS A 31 16.00 -1.70 -32.07
N ALA A 32 15.45 -0.62 -32.63
CA ALA A 32 16.22 0.55 -33.02
C ALA A 32 16.77 1.32 -31.79
N ASN A 33 16.06 1.26 -30.67
CA ASN A 33 16.44 1.88 -29.40
C ASN A 33 17.49 1.07 -28.61
N HIS A 34 17.89 -0.12 -29.08
CA HIS A 34 18.96 -0.92 -28.48
C HIS A 34 20.27 -0.82 -29.25
N ARG A 35 20.31 -0.03 -30.33
CA ARG A 35 21.54 0.14 -31.12
C ARG A 35 22.39 1.22 -30.51
N VAL A 36 23.66 0.92 -30.31
CA VAL A 36 24.68 1.92 -30.01
C VAL A 36 24.65 2.99 -31.11
N ARG A 37 24.37 4.24 -30.73
CA ARG A 37 24.34 5.40 -31.62
C ARG A 37 24.84 6.65 -30.88
N PRO A 38 25.33 7.68 -31.60
CA PRO A 38 25.62 8.98 -30.99
C PRO A 38 24.38 9.52 -30.26
N GLY A 39 24.57 10.23 -29.14
CA GLY A 39 23.48 10.85 -28.39
C GLY A 39 22.83 9.97 -27.31
N LEU A 40 23.16 8.67 -27.22
CA LEU A 40 22.74 7.83 -26.09
C LEU A 40 23.29 8.36 -24.76
N TRP A 41 22.54 8.12 -23.69
CA TRP A 41 22.81 8.62 -22.36
C TRP A 41 23.49 7.51 -21.55
N PRO A 42 24.82 7.55 -21.39
CA PRO A 42 25.59 6.39 -20.93
C PRO A 42 25.52 6.13 -19.43
N ARG A 43 24.98 7.04 -18.62
CA ARG A 43 24.83 6.89 -17.17
C ARG A 43 23.75 7.87 -16.70
N PHE A 44 23.19 7.71 -15.52
CA PHE A 44 22.39 8.79 -14.94
C PHE A 44 23.31 9.86 -14.33
N ASP A 45 22.96 11.14 -14.52
CA ASP A 45 23.66 12.29 -13.94
C ASP A 45 22.66 13.44 -13.77
N PRO A 46 22.29 13.82 -12.54
CA PRO A 46 21.33 14.90 -12.27
C PRO A 46 21.73 16.23 -12.92
N GLN A 47 23.03 16.50 -13.06
CA GLN A 47 23.54 17.75 -13.63
C GLN A 47 23.14 17.89 -15.10
N TRP A 48 22.81 16.79 -15.78
CA TRP A 48 22.35 16.83 -17.16
C TRP A 48 21.05 17.60 -17.31
N LEU A 49 20.25 17.80 -16.27
CA LEU A 49 19.07 18.64 -16.36
C LEU A 49 19.43 20.04 -16.87
N ALA A 50 20.50 20.65 -16.35
CA ALA A 50 20.97 21.98 -16.78
C ALA A 50 21.54 22.01 -18.22
N PHE A 51 22.05 20.89 -18.71
CA PHE A 51 22.60 20.78 -20.07
C PHE A 51 21.56 20.35 -21.11
N LYS A 52 20.56 19.57 -20.69
CA LYS A 52 19.55 18.92 -21.53
C LYS A 52 18.22 19.67 -21.53
N VAL A 53 18.03 20.62 -20.64
CA VAL A 53 16.79 21.39 -20.52
C VAL A 53 17.15 22.85 -20.31
N ASP A 54 16.34 23.77 -20.87
CA ASP A 54 16.41 25.16 -20.46
C ASP A 54 15.64 25.26 -19.14
N VAL A 55 16.34 25.47 -18.04
CA VAL A 55 15.76 25.47 -16.68
C VAL A 55 14.80 26.65 -16.48
N GLN A 56 14.80 27.64 -17.38
CA GLN A 56 13.83 28.75 -17.35
C GLN A 56 12.50 28.40 -18.04
N ASP A 57 12.41 27.28 -18.74
CA ASP A 57 11.15 26.80 -19.30
C ASP A 57 10.25 26.26 -18.18
N ASN A 58 8.93 26.36 -18.37
CA ASN A 58 7.99 25.74 -17.45
C ASN A 58 8.14 24.20 -17.44
N PHE A 59 7.63 23.57 -16.38
CA PHE A 59 7.75 22.12 -16.15
C PHE A 59 7.42 21.25 -17.37
N LEU A 60 6.32 21.55 -18.07
CA LEU A 60 5.85 20.73 -19.19
C LEU A 60 6.72 20.88 -20.45
N ASN A 61 7.20 22.10 -20.72
CA ASN A 61 8.16 22.37 -21.77
C ASN A 61 9.50 21.68 -21.49
N ALA A 62 9.96 21.73 -20.24
CA ALA A 62 11.13 21.03 -19.76
C ALA A 62 11.02 19.50 -19.92
N LEU A 63 9.89 18.92 -19.51
CA LEU A 63 9.59 17.49 -19.67
C LEU A 63 9.57 17.07 -21.14
N GLY A 64 8.94 17.88 -22.00
CA GLY A 64 8.95 17.66 -23.45
C GLY A 64 10.36 17.71 -24.05
N ALA A 65 11.22 18.59 -23.55
CA ALA A 65 12.62 18.67 -23.96
C ALA A 65 13.42 17.41 -23.58
N ILE A 66 13.20 16.84 -22.39
CA ILE A 66 13.80 15.55 -22.00
C ILE A 66 13.41 14.47 -23.00
N CYS A 67 12.12 14.34 -23.29
CA CYS A 67 11.63 13.34 -24.22
C CYS A 67 12.25 13.50 -25.62
N LYS A 68 12.28 14.74 -26.14
CA LYS A 68 12.88 15.04 -27.45
C LYS A 68 14.37 14.74 -27.49
N ARG A 69 15.13 15.17 -26.49
CA ARG A 69 16.59 15.00 -26.43
C ARG A 69 17.04 13.60 -26.06
N SER A 70 16.12 12.76 -25.57
CA SER A 70 16.37 11.31 -25.48
C SER A 70 16.49 10.68 -26.88
N GLU A 71 15.98 11.34 -27.92
CA GLU A 71 16.02 10.84 -29.30
C GLU A 71 15.43 9.42 -29.44
N LEU A 72 14.48 9.03 -28.58
CA LEU A 72 13.80 7.76 -28.67
C LEU A 72 13.11 7.64 -30.03
N GLN A 73 13.32 6.51 -30.71
CA GLN A 73 12.79 6.25 -32.04
C GLN A 73 11.51 5.42 -31.94
N HIS A 74 10.60 5.62 -32.90
CA HIS A 74 9.50 4.68 -33.12
C HIS A 74 10.05 3.29 -33.41
N CYS A 75 9.64 2.30 -32.61
CA CYS A 75 10.12 0.93 -32.73
C CYS A 75 9.19 0.11 -33.61
N GLN A 76 9.73 -0.48 -34.68
CA GLN A 76 9.02 -1.40 -35.57
C GLN A 76 9.38 -2.88 -35.31
N ASN A 77 10.18 -3.15 -34.27
CA ASN A 77 10.55 -4.52 -33.94
C ASN A 77 9.30 -5.29 -33.45
N THR A 78 9.03 -6.44 -34.06
CA THR A 78 7.81 -7.23 -33.79
C THR A 78 7.65 -7.64 -32.33
N LYS A 79 8.75 -7.95 -31.62
CA LYS A 79 8.69 -8.27 -30.18
C LYS A 79 8.32 -7.05 -29.35
N CYS A 80 8.96 -5.91 -29.61
CA CYS A 80 8.67 -4.66 -28.91
C CYS A 80 7.24 -4.20 -29.17
N VAL A 81 6.75 -4.30 -30.41
CA VAL A 81 5.37 -3.94 -30.79
C VAL A 81 4.35 -4.84 -30.11
N HIS A 82 4.60 -6.16 -30.06
CA HIS A 82 3.72 -7.09 -29.34
C HIS A 82 3.67 -6.77 -27.83
N VAL A 83 4.81 -6.48 -27.21
CA VAL A 83 4.85 -6.04 -25.81
C VAL A 83 4.16 -4.68 -25.64
N ALA A 84 4.34 -3.74 -26.57
CA ALA A 84 3.73 -2.41 -26.53
C ALA A 84 2.20 -2.47 -26.51
N GLN A 85 1.58 -3.45 -27.20
CA GLN A 85 0.13 -3.66 -27.14
C GLN A 85 -0.34 -3.95 -25.71
N ARG A 86 0.38 -4.81 -24.97
CA ARG A 86 0.06 -5.12 -23.57
C ARG A 86 0.42 -3.97 -22.63
N VAL A 87 1.60 -3.40 -22.78
CA VAL A 87 2.08 -2.24 -21.99
C VAL A 87 1.11 -1.07 -22.12
N SER A 88 0.54 -0.82 -23.31
CA SER A 88 -0.45 0.23 -23.52
C SER A 88 -1.75 0.01 -22.74
N LEU A 89 -2.14 -1.23 -22.47
CA LEU A 89 -3.31 -1.51 -21.63
C LEU A 89 -3.05 -1.22 -20.15
N ALA A 90 -1.81 -1.48 -19.70
CA ALA A 90 -1.36 -1.22 -18.32
C ALA A 90 -1.00 0.25 -18.06
N ALA A 91 -0.53 0.98 -19.08
CA ALA A 91 -0.08 2.36 -18.96
C ALA A 91 -1.24 3.30 -18.55
N PRO A 92 -0.99 4.23 -17.59
CA PRO A 92 -1.98 5.21 -17.15
C PRO A 92 -2.62 5.99 -18.30
N GLN A 93 -3.84 6.47 -18.08
CA GLN A 93 -4.46 7.41 -19.02
C GLN A 93 -3.77 8.77 -18.91
N CYS A 94 -3.57 9.41 -20.05
CA CYS A 94 -2.97 10.74 -20.11
C CYS A 94 -3.47 11.45 -21.37
N THR A 95 -4.00 12.66 -21.15
CA THR A 95 -4.48 13.56 -22.20
C THR A 95 -3.36 14.05 -23.11
N TRP A 96 -2.10 14.06 -22.62
CA TRP A 96 -0.94 14.26 -23.48
C TRP A 96 -0.56 12.94 -24.18
N THR A 97 -1.30 12.64 -25.26
CA THR A 97 -1.20 11.38 -26.01
C THR A 97 0.22 11.10 -26.48
N ALA A 98 0.94 12.11 -27.00
CA ALA A 98 2.31 11.95 -27.47
C ALA A 98 3.29 11.54 -26.35
N PHE A 99 3.14 12.09 -25.14
CA PHE A 99 3.95 11.70 -23.98
C PHE A 99 3.64 10.27 -23.56
N ARG A 100 2.35 9.90 -23.52
CA ARG A 100 1.92 8.54 -23.21
C ARG A 100 2.47 7.52 -24.21
N GLU A 101 2.43 7.82 -25.50
CA GLU A 101 2.96 6.95 -26.55
C GLU A 101 4.46 6.75 -26.42
N TRP A 102 5.21 7.82 -26.13
CA TRP A 102 6.64 7.72 -25.83
C TRP A 102 6.91 6.82 -24.63
N ALA A 103 6.15 6.97 -23.54
CA ALA A 103 6.28 6.14 -22.35
C ALA A 103 6.05 4.65 -22.66
N VAL A 104 5.02 4.33 -23.46
CA VAL A 104 4.74 2.96 -23.91
C VAL A 104 5.89 2.41 -24.77
N VAL A 105 6.45 3.20 -25.68
CA VAL A 105 7.60 2.77 -26.50
C VAL A 105 8.85 2.58 -25.64
N ALA A 106 9.13 3.50 -24.71
CA ALA A 106 10.25 3.43 -23.80
C ALA A 106 10.19 2.13 -22.98
N ILE A 107 9.08 1.89 -22.30
CA ILE A 107 8.89 0.70 -21.46
C ILE A 107 8.85 -0.58 -22.28
N SER A 108 8.17 -0.63 -23.43
CA SER A 108 8.15 -1.85 -24.26
C SER A 108 9.51 -2.19 -24.86
N CYS A 109 10.26 -1.19 -25.34
CA CYS A 109 11.61 -1.38 -25.83
C CYS A 109 12.51 -1.86 -24.69
N GLN A 110 12.49 -1.17 -23.55
CA GLN A 110 13.27 -1.57 -22.38
C GLN A 110 12.87 -2.99 -21.97
N TYR A 111 11.59 -3.31 -21.80
CA TYR A 111 11.05 -4.62 -21.40
C TYR A 111 11.67 -5.77 -22.19
N THR A 112 11.69 -5.65 -23.52
CA THR A 112 12.25 -6.68 -24.41
C THR A 112 13.77 -6.83 -24.36
N MET A 113 14.49 -5.93 -23.68
CA MET A 113 15.91 -6.10 -23.41
C MET A 113 16.09 -7.28 -22.46
N SER A 114 17.09 -8.12 -22.71
CA SER A 114 17.55 -9.12 -21.74
C SER A 114 18.97 -8.75 -21.31
N PRO A 115 19.17 -7.62 -20.60
CA PRO A 115 20.49 -7.28 -20.11
C PRO A 115 20.92 -8.32 -19.07
N THR A 116 22.19 -8.69 -19.12
CA THR A 116 22.86 -9.28 -17.97
C THR A 116 23.06 -8.21 -16.91
N LYS A 117 23.00 -8.57 -15.62
CA LYS A 117 23.25 -7.63 -14.51
C LYS A 117 24.59 -6.88 -14.66
N SER A 118 25.61 -7.59 -15.16
CA SER A 118 26.91 -6.99 -15.50
C SER A 118 26.84 -5.90 -16.58
N GLU A 119 25.92 -5.94 -17.53
CA GLU A 119 25.79 -4.88 -18.55
C GLU A 119 25.13 -3.62 -17.98
N ILE A 120 24.24 -3.78 -16.99
CA ILE A 120 23.63 -2.65 -16.25
C ILE A 120 24.67 -2.00 -15.33
N ASP A 121 25.39 -2.81 -14.55
CA ASP A 121 26.42 -2.35 -13.62
C ASP A 121 27.60 -1.66 -14.33
N ASN A 122 27.91 -2.08 -15.56
CA ASN A 122 28.92 -1.44 -16.41
C ASN A 122 28.40 -0.22 -17.19
N HIS A 123 27.14 0.18 -16.96
CA HIS A 123 26.50 1.30 -17.62
C HIS A 123 26.59 1.26 -19.15
N ASP A 124 26.31 0.10 -19.76
CA ASP A 124 26.28 -0.01 -21.23
C ASP A 124 25.20 0.94 -21.80
N PRO A 125 25.55 1.94 -22.65
CA PRO A 125 24.66 3.04 -22.97
C PRO A 125 23.28 2.64 -23.53
N PRO A 126 23.12 1.61 -24.38
CA PRO A 126 21.80 1.17 -24.82
C PRO A 126 20.92 0.62 -23.68
N GLN A 127 21.51 0.09 -22.61
CA GLN A 127 20.80 -0.51 -21.46
C GLN A 127 20.27 0.56 -20.51
N VAL A 128 21.07 1.60 -20.25
CA VAL A 128 20.77 2.61 -19.23
C VAL A 128 20.19 3.91 -19.80
N HIS A 129 20.18 4.11 -21.12
CA HIS A 129 19.70 5.35 -21.74
C HIS A 129 18.23 5.66 -21.44
N ILE A 130 17.33 4.68 -21.60
CA ILE A 130 15.90 4.84 -21.29
C ILE A 130 15.68 5.05 -19.79
N ALA A 131 16.44 4.34 -18.95
CA ALA A 131 16.42 4.51 -17.50
C ALA A 131 16.86 5.92 -17.08
N SER A 132 17.95 6.41 -17.67
CA SER A 132 18.46 7.75 -17.42
C SER A 132 17.46 8.83 -17.85
N ALA A 133 16.75 8.61 -18.96
CA ALA A 133 15.71 9.52 -19.42
C ALA A 133 14.53 9.63 -18.46
N ILE A 134 14.04 8.48 -17.97
CA ILE A 134 12.95 8.43 -17.01
C ILE A 134 13.40 9.01 -15.66
N GLY A 135 14.62 8.69 -15.21
CA GLY A 135 15.18 9.25 -13.98
C GLY A 135 15.29 10.78 -14.00
N LEU A 136 15.71 11.36 -15.14
CA LEU A 136 15.75 12.82 -15.29
C LEU A 136 14.37 13.48 -15.21
N MET A 137 13.29 12.78 -15.57
CA MET A 137 11.92 13.29 -15.37
C MET A 137 11.56 13.38 -13.89
N ASN A 138 12.00 12.41 -13.07
CA ASN A 138 11.82 12.44 -11.63
C ASN A 138 12.63 13.58 -11.00
N THR A 139 13.90 13.74 -11.40
CA THR A 139 14.75 14.85 -10.92
C THR A 139 14.20 16.22 -11.30
N LEU A 140 13.58 16.35 -12.48
CA LEU A 140 12.90 17.58 -12.87
C LEU A 140 11.72 17.90 -11.92
N LEU A 141 10.93 16.89 -11.55
CA LEU A 141 9.84 17.06 -10.58
C LEU A 141 10.38 17.50 -9.22
N GLU A 142 11.39 16.82 -8.69
CA GLU A 142 12.03 17.14 -7.39
C GLU A 142 12.52 18.58 -7.37
N LYS A 143 13.23 19.00 -8.41
CA LYS A 143 13.74 20.36 -8.53
C LYS A 143 12.64 21.42 -8.48
N HIS A 144 11.54 21.22 -9.20
CA HIS A 144 10.42 22.19 -9.16
C HIS A 144 9.78 22.29 -7.78
N TYR A 145 9.85 21.23 -6.97
CA TYR A 145 9.37 21.29 -5.58
C TYR A 145 10.38 21.95 -4.65
N GLU A 146 11.68 21.67 -4.81
CA GLU A 146 12.75 22.31 -4.05
C GLU A 146 12.83 23.82 -4.31
N ASP A 147 12.70 24.25 -5.56
CA ASP A 147 12.77 25.65 -5.96
C ASP A 147 11.44 26.42 -5.71
N GLU A 148 10.42 25.75 -5.16
CA GLU A 148 9.03 26.24 -5.00
C GLU A 148 8.38 26.76 -6.30
N ASP A 149 8.88 26.33 -7.45
CA ASP A 149 8.42 26.77 -8.75
C ASP A 149 6.99 26.25 -9.06
N PRO A 150 6.05 27.12 -9.46
CA PRO A 150 4.68 26.70 -9.69
C PRO A 150 4.54 25.81 -10.94
N ILE A 151 4.00 24.61 -10.76
CA ILE A 151 3.57 23.73 -11.85
C ILE A 151 2.13 24.10 -12.25
N ASP A 152 1.97 24.85 -13.34
CA ASP A 152 0.68 25.45 -13.77
C ASP A 152 -0.14 24.61 -14.76
N GLY A 153 0.42 23.48 -15.23
CA GLY A 153 -0.25 22.60 -16.19
C GLY A 153 -0.29 23.16 -17.62
N VAL A 154 0.52 24.17 -17.95
CA VAL A 154 0.49 24.82 -19.27
C VAL A 154 1.65 24.36 -20.15
N LEU A 155 1.36 23.71 -21.28
CA LEU A 155 2.34 23.41 -22.32
C LEU A 155 2.33 24.53 -23.38
N LEU A 156 3.45 25.21 -23.56
CA LEU A 156 3.56 26.38 -24.45
C LEU A 156 3.99 25.98 -25.86
N GLY A 157 3.05 25.88 -26.78
CA GLY A 157 3.26 25.62 -28.20
C GLY A 157 3.84 26.79 -29.01
N PRO A 158 4.12 26.57 -30.31
CA PRO A 158 4.54 27.62 -31.23
C PRO A 158 3.44 28.68 -31.38
N GLY A 159 3.82 29.93 -31.67
CA GLY A 159 2.85 31.00 -31.97
C GLY A 159 1.94 31.40 -30.81
N HIS A 160 2.39 31.25 -29.55
CA HIS A 160 1.65 31.59 -28.33
C HIS A 160 0.40 30.71 -28.09
N CYS A 161 0.31 29.56 -28.75
CA CYS A 161 -0.72 28.56 -28.45
C CYS A 161 -0.36 27.84 -27.15
N SER A 162 -1.25 27.83 -26.16
CA SER A 162 -1.04 27.12 -24.89
C SER A 162 -2.06 26.00 -24.75
N THR A 163 -1.60 24.80 -24.38
CA THR A 163 -2.47 23.67 -24.06
C THR A 163 -2.43 23.42 -22.55
N ARG A 164 -3.61 23.32 -21.92
CA ARG A 164 -3.70 22.96 -20.50
C ARG A 164 -3.79 21.44 -20.36
N LEU A 165 -2.89 20.86 -19.59
CA LEU A 165 -2.79 19.42 -19.33
C LEU A 165 -3.03 19.13 -17.86
N ASP A 166 -3.54 17.93 -17.56
CA ASP A 166 -3.71 17.48 -16.19
C ASP A 166 -2.37 16.92 -15.67
N ILE A 167 -1.77 17.63 -14.72
CA ILE A 167 -0.49 17.25 -14.11
C ILE A 167 -0.60 15.91 -13.39
N SER A 168 -1.75 15.57 -12.80
CA SER A 168 -1.92 14.29 -12.10
C SER A 168 -1.73 13.11 -13.06
N GLU A 169 -2.27 13.19 -14.28
CA GLU A 169 -2.11 12.16 -15.31
C GLU A 169 -0.65 12.01 -15.77
N ILE A 170 0.08 13.11 -15.88
CA ILE A 170 1.49 13.13 -16.30
C ILE A 170 2.37 12.50 -15.21
N THR A 171 2.18 12.92 -13.96
CA THR A 171 2.90 12.37 -12.81
C THR A 171 2.62 10.89 -12.61
N ASP A 172 1.40 10.42 -12.92
CA ASP A 172 1.06 8.99 -12.90
C ASP A 172 1.79 8.17 -13.96
N VAL A 173 1.98 8.71 -15.17
CA VAL A 173 2.79 8.07 -16.23
C VAL A 173 4.26 8.00 -15.82
N ILE A 174 4.83 9.06 -15.24
CA ILE A 174 6.21 9.08 -14.73
C ILE A 174 6.39 8.03 -13.64
N TYR A 175 5.52 8.06 -12.62
CA TYR A 175 5.54 7.09 -11.54
C TYR A 175 5.43 5.65 -12.05
N TRP A 176 4.51 5.39 -12.98
CA TRP A 176 4.38 4.06 -13.58
C TRP A 176 5.68 3.59 -14.27
N MET A 177 6.34 4.46 -15.04
CA MET A 177 7.62 4.12 -15.67
C MET A 177 8.70 3.80 -14.64
N LEU A 178 8.80 4.60 -13.56
CA LEU A 178 9.71 4.36 -12.45
C LEU A 178 9.44 3.02 -11.76
N THR A 179 8.18 2.72 -11.42
CA THR A 179 7.84 1.45 -10.76
C THR A 179 8.20 0.26 -11.62
N VAL A 180 7.99 0.35 -12.94
CA VAL A 180 8.38 -0.72 -13.87
C VAL A 180 9.89 -0.92 -13.86
N GLN A 181 10.68 0.15 -13.81
CA GLN A 181 12.15 0.06 -13.78
C GLN A 181 12.68 -0.52 -12.48
N THR A 182 12.20 -0.05 -11.34
CA THR A 182 12.59 -0.57 -10.02
C THR A 182 12.30 -2.06 -9.92
N GLN A 183 11.09 -2.49 -10.29
CA GLN A 183 10.68 -3.90 -10.16
C GLN A 183 11.25 -4.81 -11.25
N THR A 184 11.94 -4.27 -12.26
CA THR A 184 12.69 -5.06 -13.25
C THR A 184 14.20 -5.00 -13.05
N ASP A 185 14.68 -4.39 -11.95
CA ASP A 185 16.11 -4.17 -11.66
C ASP A 185 16.82 -3.42 -12.80
N ARG A 186 16.20 -2.33 -13.29
CA ARG A 186 16.66 -1.54 -14.44
C ARG A 186 16.75 -0.05 -14.18
N ASN A 187 16.44 0.36 -12.97
CA ASN A 187 16.62 1.73 -12.54
C ASN A 187 18.12 2.04 -12.42
N THR A 188 18.51 3.24 -12.84
CA THR A 188 19.88 3.75 -12.68
C THR A 188 20.06 4.50 -11.36
N VAL A 189 18.97 4.70 -10.63
CA VAL A 189 18.86 5.40 -9.35
C VAL A 189 17.76 4.71 -8.57
N ASP A 190 17.98 4.50 -7.28
CA ASP A 190 16.95 4.00 -6.40
C ASP A 190 15.95 5.12 -6.07
N TYR A 191 14.96 5.29 -6.95
CA TYR A 191 13.82 6.14 -6.65
C TYR A 191 12.92 5.36 -5.71
N ALA A 192 13.05 5.65 -4.41
CA ALA A 192 12.15 5.17 -3.39
C ALA A 192 10.68 5.42 -3.80
N ASN A 193 9.79 4.53 -3.36
CA ASN A 193 8.35 4.66 -3.61
C ASN A 193 7.86 6.08 -3.30
N TRP A 194 7.19 6.74 -4.25
CA TRP A 194 6.57 8.05 -4.02
C TRP A 194 5.54 7.94 -2.89
N PRO A 195 5.72 8.59 -1.72
CA PRO A 195 4.68 8.64 -0.71
C PRO A 195 3.49 9.49 -1.19
N GLN A 196 2.38 9.47 -0.43
CA GLN A 196 1.16 10.20 -0.76
C GLN A 196 1.38 11.71 -1.00
N ASP A 197 2.29 12.32 -0.25
CA ASP A 197 2.61 13.74 -0.21
C ASP A 197 3.74 14.14 -1.17
N TYR A 198 4.37 13.17 -1.86
CA TYR A 198 5.42 13.44 -2.85
C TYR A 198 4.99 14.46 -3.91
N ILE A 199 3.72 14.34 -4.36
CA ILE A 199 3.10 15.35 -5.23
C ILE A 199 2.22 16.23 -4.34
N PRO A 200 2.38 17.57 -4.37
CA PRO A 200 1.59 18.47 -3.55
C PRO A 200 0.08 18.20 -3.65
N PRO A 201 -0.64 18.11 -2.51
CA PRO A 201 -2.07 17.77 -2.50
C PRO A 201 -2.92 18.66 -3.42
N ARG A 202 -2.55 19.94 -3.59
CA ARG A 202 -3.22 20.88 -4.50
C ARG A 202 -3.31 20.38 -5.96
N LEU A 203 -2.35 19.56 -6.41
CA LEU A 203 -2.30 19.01 -7.76
C LEU A 203 -3.10 17.71 -7.89
N LEU A 204 -3.14 16.89 -6.83
CA LEU A 204 -3.81 15.58 -6.86
C LEU A 204 -5.28 15.63 -6.43
N GLN A 205 -5.63 16.49 -5.47
CA GLN A 205 -6.94 16.54 -4.84
C GLN A 205 -8.11 16.65 -5.83
N PRO A 206 -8.03 17.47 -6.90
CA PRO A 206 -9.12 17.53 -7.88
C PRO A 206 -9.34 16.20 -8.61
N SER A 207 -8.27 15.46 -8.90
CA SER A 207 -8.35 14.15 -9.57
C SER A 207 -8.95 13.09 -8.64
N ILE A 208 -8.53 13.09 -7.37
CA ILE A 208 -9.07 12.21 -6.31
C ILE A 208 -10.57 12.45 -6.14
N GLN A 209 -11.01 13.70 -5.96
CA GLN A 209 -12.43 14.03 -5.78
C GLN A 209 -13.32 13.62 -6.97
N ARG A 210 -12.81 13.77 -8.20
CA ARG A 210 -13.51 13.30 -9.41
C ARG A 210 -13.63 11.78 -9.42
N ALA A 211 -12.57 11.06 -9.04
CA ALA A 211 -12.56 9.61 -8.97
C ALA A 211 -13.50 9.09 -7.87
N GLU A 212 -13.54 9.70 -6.69
CA GLU A 212 -14.48 9.36 -5.62
C GLU A 212 -15.94 9.58 -6.05
N SER A 213 -16.22 10.73 -6.68
CA SER A 213 -17.54 11.02 -7.24
C SER A 213 -17.95 9.97 -8.27
N ARG A 214 -17.02 9.59 -9.16
CA ARG A 214 -17.24 8.55 -10.15
C ARG A 214 -17.45 7.17 -9.52
N ALA A 215 -16.73 6.85 -8.44
CA ALA A 215 -16.93 5.60 -7.71
C ALA A 215 -18.36 5.49 -7.15
N VAL A 216 -18.89 6.58 -6.61
CA VAL A 216 -20.28 6.66 -6.12
C VAL A 216 -21.29 6.49 -7.26
N GLU A 217 -21.08 7.16 -8.41
CA GLU A 217 -21.93 7.01 -9.60
C GLU A 217 -21.96 5.57 -10.12
N LEU A 218 -20.81 4.88 -10.05
CA LEU A 218 -20.68 3.48 -10.44
C LEU A 218 -21.27 2.52 -9.40
N GLY A 219 -21.70 2.99 -8.22
CA GLY A 219 -22.22 2.12 -7.16
C GLY A 219 -21.13 1.34 -6.42
N LEU A 220 -19.88 1.81 -6.44
CA LEU A 220 -18.78 1.21 -5.70
C LEU A 220 -18.84 1.58 -4.22
N CYS A 221 -18.39 0.67 -3.37
CA CYS A 221 -18.24 0.94 -1.95
C CYS A 221 -17.01 1.82 -1.73
N LEU A 222 -17.22 3.10 -1.41
CA LEU A 222 -16.12 4.06 -1.21
C LEU A 222 -15.12 3.57 -0.15
N PHE A 223 -15.60 2.98 0.95
CA PHE A 223 -14.74 2.35 1.96
C PHE A 223 -13.79 1.31 1.37
N ARG A 224 -14.26 0.43 0.48
CA ARG A 224 -13.42 -0.60 -0.17
C ARG A 224 -12.42 0.02 -1.14
N VAL A 225 -12.78 1.12 -1.82
CA VAL A 225 -11.86 1.86 -2.70
C VAL A 225 -10.72 2.47 -1.90
N HIS A 226 -11.01 3.18 -0.81
CA HIS A 226 -9.97 3.77 0.06
C HIS A 226 -9.13 2.72 0.76
N THR A 227 -9.75 1.63 1.20
CA THR A 227 -9.06 0.47 1.76
C THR A 227 -8.03 -0.11 0.79
N LEU A 228 -8.43 -0.27 -0.48
CA LEU A 228 -7.54 -0.77 -1.52
C LEU A 228 -6.40 0.23 -1.78
N ALA A 229 -6.72 1.52 -1.86
CA ALA A 229 -5.75 2.60 -2.03
C ALA A 229 -4.72 2.63 -0.89
N PHE A 230 -5.14 2.38 0.34
CA PHE A 230 -4.28 2.32 1.53
C PHE A 230 -3.23 1.20 1.48
N ALA A 231 -3.43 0.17 0.65
CA ALA A 231 -2.46 -0.90 0.50
C ALA A 231 -1.13 -0.44 -0.10
N SER A 232 -1.14 0.69 -0.83
CA SER A 232 0.00 1.31 -1.50
C SER A 232 0.55 2.51 -0.70
N SER A 233 1.86 2.76 -0.81
CA SER A 233 2.55 3.96 -0.29
C SER A 233 1.92 5.30 -0.74
N ARG A 234 1.33 5.34 -1.94
CA ARG A 234 0.65 6.54 -2.48
C ARG A 234 -0.74 6.79 -1.89
N LYS A 235 -1.29 5.82 -1.12
CA LYS A 235 -2.55 5.94 -0.38
C LYS A 235 -3.66 6.55 -1.27
N ALA A 236 -4.28 7.66 -0.85
CA ALA A 236 -5.39 8.29 -1.57
C ALA A 236 -5.07 8.68 -3.03
N ALA A 237 -3.79 8.90 -3.37
CA ALA A 237 -3.39 9.19 -4.74
C ALA A 237 -3.59 8.00 -5.70
N GLU A 238 -3.86 6.79 -5.20
CA GLU A 238 -4.19 5.62 -6.01
C GLU A 238 -5.67 5.53 -6.42
N ILE A 239 -6.56 6.31 -5.77
CA ILE A 239 -8.00 6.24 -6.01
C ILE A 239 -8.36 6.43 -7.50
N PRO A 240 -7.78 7.40 -8.24
CA PRO A 240 -8.05 7.54 -9.67
C PRO A 240 -7.71 6.29 -10.48
N ALA A 241 -6.56 5.66 -10.22
CA ALA A 241 -6.15 4.45 -10.93
C ALA A 241 -7.07 3.26 -10.63
N ILE A 242 -7.46 3.07 -9.37
CA ILE A 242 -8.40 2.03 -8.93
C ILE A 242 -9.75 2.21 -9.63
N VAL A 243 -10.32 3.42 -9.58
CA VAL A 243 -11.62 3.72 -10.18
C VAL A 243 -11.57 3.59 -11.71
N ALA A 244 -10.47 4.01 -12.35
CA ALA A 244 -10.29 3.82 -13.79
C ALA A 244 -10.24 2.34 -14.20
N GLY A 245 -9.62 1.48 -13.39
CA GLY A 245 -9.61 0.02 -13.59
C GLY A 245 -11.02 -0.56 -13.53
N VAL A 246 -11.81 -0.18 -12.52
CA VAL A 246 -13.17 -0.68 -12.32
C VAL A 246 -14.17 -0.10 -13.32
N ASN A 247 -14.06 1.17 -13.69
CA ASN A 247 -14.97 1.87 -14.61
C ASN A 247 -15.07 1.21 -15.99
N ARG A 248 -14.04 0.46 -16.40
CA ARG A 248 -14.03 -0.29 -17.66
C ARG A 248 -14.92 -1.55 -17.60
N ARG A 249 -15.39 -1.95 -16.41
CA ARG A 249 -15.97 -3.27 -16.14
C ARG A 249 -17.24 -3.19 -15.28
N PRO A 250 -18.43 -3.19 -15.90
CA PRO A 250 -19.71 -3.19 -15.18
C PRO A 250 -19.91 -4.40 -14.25
N GLU A 251 -19.21 -5.51 -14.52
CA GLU A 251 -19.26 -6.75 -13.73
C GLU A 251 -18.67 -6.59 -12.31
N LEU A 252 -17.80 -5.58 -12.12
CA LEU A 252 -17.15 -5.26 -10.84
C LEU A 252 -17.96 -4.25 -9.99
N VAL A 253 -19.17 -3.91 -10.43
CA VAL A 253 -20.07 -3.05 -9.67
C VAL A 253 -20.90 -3.87 -8.69
N HIS A 254 -21.07 -3.38 -7.46
CA HIS A 254 -22.02 -3.99 -6.52
C HIS A 254 -23.44 -3.87 -7.05
N GLN A 255 -24.00 -4.99 -7.50
CA GLN A 255 -25.37 -5.04 -8.03
C GLN A 255 -26.44 -4.81 -6.94
N ASP A 256 -26.10 -5.05 -5.69
CA ASP A 256 -26.99 -4.85 -4.56
C ASP A 256 -27.01 -3.35 -4.19
N ARG A 257 -28.17 -2.70 -4.34
CA ARG A 257 -28.34 -1.27 -3.99
C ARG A 257 -28.05 -1.05 -2.50
N GLY A 258 -27.24 -0.04 -2.18
CA GLY A 258 -26.98 0.40 -0.81
C GLY A 258 -25.56 0.90 -0.52
N HIS A 259 -24.59 0.59 -1.40
CA HIS A 259 -23.21 1.07 -1.25
C HIS A 259 -23.04 2.54 -1.63
N GLU A 260 -24.02 3.17 -2.28
CA GLU A 260 -24.05 4.60 -2.60
C GLU A 260 -24.00 5.52 -1.38
N ARG A 261 -24.24 4.98 -0.17
CA ARG A 261 -24.14 5.71 1.10
C ARG A 261 -22.85 5.44 1.86
N CYS A 262 -21.98 4.56 1.37
CA CYS A 262 -20.70 4.29 2.03
C CYS A 262 -19.81 5.53 1.96
N THR A 263 -19.01 5.75 3.01
CA THR A 263 -17.99 6.81 3.04
C THR A 263 -16.60 6.19 2.95
N ALA A 264 -15.56 7.01 2.79
CA ALA A 264 -14.16 6.56 2.83
C ALA A 264 -13.84 5.74 4.10
N ASN A 265 -14.52 6.03 5.22
CA ASN A 265 -14.22 5.46 6.54
C ASN A 265 -15.26 4.44 7.02
N ARG A 266 -16.36 4.22 6.28
CA ARG A 266 -17.42 3.30 6.71
C ARG A 266 -18.17 2.67 5.54
N CYS A 267 -18.23 1.33 5.55
CA CYS A 267 -19.20 0.60 4.77
C CYS A 267 -20.55 0.56 5.50
N ASN A 268 -21.62 1.10 4.90
CA ASN A 268 -22.95 1.11 5.52
C ASN A 268 -23.72 -0.21 5.36
N TYR A 269 -23.17 -1.16 4.60
CA TYR A 269 -23.77 -2.48 4.37
C TYR A 269 -23.15 -3.60 5.20
N MET A 270 -22.23 -3.28 6.14
CA MET A 270 -21.47 -4.25 6.93
C MET A 270 -22.31 -5.31 7.64
N TYR A 271 -23.51 -4.98 8.13
CA TYR A 271 -24.34 -5.90 8.90
C TYR A 271 -25.15 -6.89 8.04
N ARG A 272 -25.36 -6.61 6.75
CA ARG A 272 -26.07 -7.53 5.84
C ARG A 272 -25.18 -8.65 5.33
N ASP A 273 -23.87 -8.40 5.26
CA ASP A 273 -22.86 -9.36 4.82
C ASP A 273 -22.37 -10.29 5.95
N ASN A 274 -22.83 -10.06 7.19
CA ASN A 274 -22.47 -10.87 8.35
C ASN A 274 -23.28 -12.17 8.40
N THR A 275 -22.67 -13.22 7.84
CA THR A 275 -22.93 -14.67 8.02
C THR A 275 -24.40 -15.06 7.99
N GLY A 276 -24.77 -15.79 6.93
CA GLY A 276 -25.98 -16.58 6.90
C GLY A 276 -26.09 -17.37 8.20
N ARG A 277 -27.10 -17.04 9.01
CA ARG A 277 -27.46 -17.86 10.15
C ARG A 277 -27.71 -19.26 9.59
N ALA A 278 -27.01 -20.28 10.12
CA ALA A 278 -27.43 -21.66 9.94
C ALA A 278 -28.95 -21.72 10.14
N HIS A 279 -29.66 -22.49 9.31
CA HIS A 279 -31.13 -22.53 9.30
C HIS A 279 -31.63 -22.56 10.76
N PRO A 280 -32.31 -21.50 11.25
CA PRO A 280 -32.57 -21.35 12.69
C PRO A 280 -33.28 -22.57 13.31
N GLU A 281 -34.06 -23.25 12.46
CA GLU A 281 -34.86 -24.42 12.84
C GLU A 281 -34.06 -25.74 12.83
N HIS A 282 -32.92 -25.84 12.12
CA HIS A 282 -32.16 -27.09 11.94
C HIS A 282 -30.63 -26.89 11.98
N PRO A 283 -30.05 -26.48 13.12
CA PRO A 283 -28.59 -26.35 13.24
C PRO A 283 -27.88 -27.69 12.99
N GLY A 284 -26.74 -27.63 12.28
CA GLY A 284 -25.99 -28.82 11.87
C GLY A 284 -26.48 -29.47 10.57
N SER A 285 -27.51 -28.90 9.92
CA SER A 285 -27.97 -29.36 8.60
C SER A 285 -27.51 -28.43 7.48
N VAL A 286 -27.38 -29.01 6.29
CA VAL A 286 -27.01 -28.29 5.07
C VAL A 286 -27.96 -28.68 3.94
N ASN A 287 -28.27 -27.74 3.06
CA ASN A 287 -29.11 -28.01 1.89
C ASN A 287 -28.44 -29.07 0.98
N SER A 288 -29.21 -30.05 0.50
CA SER A 288 -28.68 -31.16 -0.31
C SER A 288 -28.07 -30.71 -1.65
N CYS A 289 -28.60 -29.67 -2.28
CA CYS A 289 -28.03 -29.10 -3.51
C CYS A 289 -26.67 -28.46 -3.20
N MET A 290 -26.54 -27.77 -2.07
CA MET A 290 -25.25 -27.21 -1.65
C MET A 290 -24.24 -28.30 -1.28
N PHE A 291 -24.68 -29.38 -0.62
CA PHE A 291 -23.85 -30.55 -0.35
C PHE A 291 -23.33 -31.19 -1.64
N GLN A 292 -24.21 -31.43 -2.61
CA GLN A 292 -23.85 -31.98 -3.91
C GLN A 292 -22.89 -31.06 -4.66
N PHE A 293 -23.21 -29.77 -4.75
CA PHE A 293 -22.38 -28.77 -5.42
C PHE A 293 -20.93 -28.82 -4.96
N PHE A 294 -20.70 -28.72 -3.65
CA PHE A 294 -19.33 -28.74 -3.12
C PHE A 294 -18.70 -30.14 -3.11
N GLY A 295 -19.50 -31.21 -3.08
CA GLY A 295 -19.00 -32.56 -3.30
C GLY A 295 -18.41 -32.72 -4.71
N GLU A 296 -19.05 -32.14 -5.73
CA GLU A 296 -18.55 -32.11 -7.10
C GLU A 296 -17.28 -31.26 -7.24
N ILE A 297 -17.21 -30.10 -6.56
CA ILE A 297 -15.98 -29.29 -6.50
C ILE A 297 -14.84 -30.04 -5.81
N ALA A 298 -15.12 -30.73 -4.69
CA ALA A 298 -14.13 -31.53 -3.99
C ALA A 298 -13.59 -32.65 -4.90
N ALA A 299 -14.47 -33.34 -5.63
CA ALA A 299 -14.07 -34.36 -6.60
C ALA A 299 -13.19 -33.77 -7.72
N GLN A 300 -13.54 -32.59 -8.25
CA GLN A 300 -12.72 -31.88 -9.26
C GLN A 300 -11.31 -31.54 -8.72
N LEU A 301 -11.20 -31.23 -7.43
CA LEU A 301 -9.94 -30.93 -6.74
C LEU A 301 -9.21 -32.18 -6.22
N ASN A 302 -9.71 -33.39 -6.50
CA ASN A 302 -9.21 -34.67 -5.97
C ASN A 302 -9.23 -34.77 -4.44
N CYS A 303 -10.21 -34.14 -3.80
CA CYS A 303 -10.47 -34.22 -2.37
C CYS A 303 -11.58 -35.23 -2.05
N VAL A 304 -11.45 -35.94 -0.93
CA VAL A 304 -12.43 -36.97 -0.48
C VAL A 304 -13.51 -36.42 0.46
N GLY A 305 -13.43 -35.15 0.84
CA GLY A 305 -14.35 -34.55 1.80
C GLY A 305 -14.26 -33.02 1.82
N VAL A 306 -15.25 -32.43 2.49
CA VAL A 306 -15.39 -30.98 2.68
C VAL A 306 -15.64 -30.72 4.16
N TRP A 307 -14.97 -29.70 4.71
CA TRP A 307 -15.20 -29.23 6.07
C TRP A 307 -15.89 -27.86 6.03
N TRP A 308 -16.91 -27.67 6.89
CA TRP A 308 -17.68 -26.42 6.99
C TRP A 308 -17.97 -26.06 8.43
N ASP A 309 -17.60 -24.85 8.82
CA ASP A 309 -17.83 -24.30 10.16
C ASP A 309 -19.32 -24.37 10.58
N ALA A 310 -20.24 -24.05 9.69
CA ALA A 310 -21.67 -23.95 9.96
C ALA A 310 -22.32 -25.26 10.41
N ILE A 311 -21.75 -26.41 10.03
CA ILE A 311 -22.24 -27.74 10.43
C ILE A 311 -21.26 -28.49 11.34
N SER A 312 -19.96 -28.18 11.29
CA SER A 312 -18.94 -28.85 12.08
C SER A 312 -18.73 -28.20 13.46
N ILE A 313 -19.11 -26.93 13.65
CA ILE A 313 -19.01 -26.25 14.94
C ILE A 313 -20.30 -26.43 15.75
N PRO A 314 -20.22 -26.87 17.02
CA PRO A 314 -21.39 -26.99 17.88
C PRO A 314 -22.21 -25.70 17.99
N ALA A 315 -23.54 -25.84 17.99
CA ALA A 315 -24.43 -24.71 18.24
C ALA A 315 -24.24 -24.21 19.68
N LYS A 316 -24.17 -22.87 19.87
CA LYS A 316 -23.96 -22.25 21.19
C LYS A 316 -24.99 -22.72 22.24
N ARG A 317 -26.22 -22.98 21.80
CA ARG A 317 -27.32 -23.46 22.66
C ARG A 317 -27.12 -24.88 23.17
N ASN A 318 -26.31 -25.69 22.49
CA ASN A 318 -26.06 -27.09 22.86
C ASN A 318 -24.91 -27.16 23.87
N ASP A 319 -23.77 -26.52 23.56
CA ASP A 319 -22.61 -26.48 24.44
C ASP A 319 -21.72 -25.27 24.10
N ALA A 320 -21.73 -24.26 24.98
CA ALA A 320 -20.97 -23.03 24.78
C ALA A 320 -19.46 -23.24 24.93
N VAL A 321 -19.03 -24.17 25.79
CA VAL A 321 -17.61 -24.45 26.08
C VAL A 321 -17.00 -25.22 24.91
N LEU A 322 -17.67 -26.27 24.43
CA LEU A 322 -17.23 -27.00 23.25
C LEU A 322 -17.24 -26.12 21.99
N ARG A 323 -18.22 -25.21 21.86
CA ARG A 323 -18.22 -24.24 20.76
C ARG A 323 -17.00 -23.32 20.82
N ALA A 324 -16.70 -22.74 21.98
CA ALA A 324 -15.54 -21.87 22.15
C ALA A 324 -14.24 -22.61 21.78
N LYS A 325 -14.09 -23.84 22.27
CA LYS A 325 -12.96 -24.72 21.95
C LYS A 325 -12.86 -25.11 20.47
N ALA A 326 -13.99 -25.30 19.80
CA ALA A 326 -14.02 -25.59 18.37
C ALA A 326 -13.64 -24.36 17.53
N ILE A 327 -14.10 -23.17 17.94
CA ILE A 327 -13.76 -21.90 17.28
C ILE A 327 -12.26 -21.60 17.45
N SER A 328 -11.71 -21.75 18.67
CA SER A 328 -10.29 -21.46 18.91
C SER A 328 -9.37 -22.33 18.06
N LYS A 329 -9.79 -23.55 17.70
CA LYS A 329 -9.01 -24.48 16.87
C LYS A 329 -9.37 -24.47 15.39
N MET A 330 -10.32 -23.64 14.96
CA MET A 330 -10.87 -23.68 13.61
C MET A 330 -9.81 -23.43 12.53
N HIS A 331 -8.86 -22.55 12.81
CA HIS A 331 -7.79 -22.14 11.92
C HIS A 331 -6.92 -23.34 11.47
N HIS A 332 -6.73 -24.35 12.34
CA HIS A 332 -6.03 -25.59 11.98
C HIS A 332 -6.67 -26.34 10.80
N ASN A 333 -7.99 -26.24 10.58
CA ASN A 333 -8.63 -26.89 9.45
C ASN A 333 -8.20 -26.26 8.13
N TYR A 334 -8.05 -24.94 8.08
CA TYR A 334 -7.57 -24.22 6.91
C TYR A 334 -6.07 -24.46 6.67
N GLN A 335 -5.28 -24.49 7.75
CA GLN A 335 -3.85 -24.80 7.67
C GLN A 335 -3.59 -26.19 7.08
N ASN A 336 -4.37 -27.19 7.51
CA ASN A 336 -4.20 -28.58 7.07
C ASN A 336 -5.04 -28.95 5.83
N ALA A 337 -5.85 -28.04 5.30
CA ALA A 337 -6.66 -28.29 4.12
C ALA A 337 -5.78 -28.47 2.87
N SER A 338 -6.11 -29.45 2.03
CA SER A 338 -5.50 -29.56 0.70
C SER A 338 -5.79 -28.34 -0.16
N TYR A 339 -7.00 -27.79 -0.04
CA TYR A 339 -7.45 -26.55 -0.68
C TYR A 339 -8.43 -25.80 0.21
N THR A 340 -8.29 -24.48 0.25
CA THR A 340 -9.32 -23.54 0.73
C THR A 340 -10.08 -23.00 -0.47
N VAL A 341 -11.40 -23.20 -0.49
CA VAL A 341 -12.27 -22.83 -1.59
C VAL A 341 -13.03 -21.54 -1.27
N VAL A 342 -12.79 -20.49 -2.05
CA VAL A 342 -13.50 -19.22 -1.95
C VAL A 342 -14.75 -19.27 -2.83
N HIS A 343 -15.92 -19.30 -2.19
CA HIS A 343 -17.22 -19.24 -2.84
C HIS A 343 -18.02 -18.03 -2.33
N ASP A 344 -18.14 -17.02 -3.19
CA ASP A 344 -18.87 -15.78 -2.89
C ASP A 344 -19.84 -15.46 -4.04
N ARG A 345 -21.06 -15.05 -3.71
CA ARG A 345 -22.09 -14.72 -4.70
C ARG A 345 -21.66 -13.61 -5.65
N TYR A 346 -20.93 -12.62 -5.15
CA TYR A 346 -20.35 -11.54 -5.95
C TYR A 346 -19.36 -12.09 -6.97
N LEU A 347 -18.43 -12.96 -6.53
CA LEU A 347 -17.43 -13.57 -7.42
C LEU A 347 -18.06 -14.54 -8.44
N ARG A 348 -19.13 -15.23 -8.07
CA ARG A 348 -19.88 -16.12 -8.98
C ARG A 348 -20.62 -15.37 -10.10
N LYS A 349 -20.90 -14.08 -9.93
CA LYS A 349 -21.48 -13.22 -10.97
C LYS A 349 -20.42 -12.71 -11.95
N PHE A 350 -19.16 -12.66 -11.54
CA PHE A 350 -18.03 -12.34 -12.41
C PHE A 350 -17.77 -13.51 -13.36
N GLN A 351 -17.73 -13.24 -14.66
CA GLN A 351 -17.60 -14.26 -15.70
C GLN A 351 -16.14 -14.42 -16.10
N TRP A 352 -15.58 -15.60 -15.85
CA TRP A 352 -14.22 -15.92 -16.24
C TRP A 352 -14.12 -16.21 -17.74
N ARG A 353 -13.19 -15.53 -18.42
CA ARG A 353 -12.93 -15.66 -19.86
C ARG A 353 -11.50 -16.19 -20.07
N ASP A 354 -11.37 -17.45 -20.46
CA ASP A 354 -10.05 -18.03 -20.76
C ASP A 354 -9.42 -17.36 -22.00
N GLY A 355 -8.11 -17.09 -21.93
CA GLY A 355 -7.35 -16.44 -23.00
C GLY A 355 -7.44 -14.91 -23.04
N ASP A 356 -8.24 -14.30 -22.15
CA ASP A 356 -8.26 -12.85 -21.93
C ASP A 356 -7.32 -12.52 -20.77
N ASP A 357 -6.11 -12.05 -21.08
CA ASP A 357 -5.11 -11.66 -20.06
C ASP A 357 -5.66 -10.61 -19.09
N ALA A 358 -6.58 -9.74 -19.54
CA ALA A 358 -7.21 -8.74 -18.67
C ALA A 358 -8.27 -9.35 -17.71
N CYS A 359 -8.72 -10.58 -17.95
CA CYS A 359 -9.68 -11.25 -17.08
C CYS A 359 -9.06 -11.58 -15.71
N ALA A 360 -7.77 -11.91 -15.64
CA ALA A 360 -7.08 -12.11 -14.37
C ALA A 360 -6.99 -10.79 -13.59
N ASP A 361 -6.65 -9.70 -14.28
CA ASP A 361 -6.59 -8.35 -13.71
C ASP A 361 -7.93 -7.96 -13.07
N ASP A 362 -9.02 -8.16 -13.81
CA ASP A 362 -10.37 -7.86 -13.36
C ASP A 362 -10.82 -8.79 -12.21
N ALA A 363 -10.48 -10.08 -12.28
CA ALA A 363 -10.80 -11.06 -11.23
C ALA A 363 -10.10 -10.72 -9.91
N CYS A 364 -8.86 -10.22 -9.96
CA CYS A 364 -8.12 -9.78 -8.79
C CYS A 364 -8.81 -8.59 -8.11
N LEU A 365 -9.27 -7.62 -8.91
CA LEU A 365 -10.10 -6.51 -8.41
C LEU A 365 -11.42 -7.02 -7.82
N ALA A 366 -12.08 -7.99 -8.48
CA ALA A 366 -13.31 -8.59 -7.99
C ALA A 366 -13.14 -9.19 -6.59
N ILE A 367 -12.02 -9.86 -6.33
CA ILE A 367 -11.68 -10.40 -5.00
C ILE A 367 -11.55 -9.26 -3.99
N ALA A 368 -10.74 -8.23 -4.28
CA ALA A 368 -10.54 -7.11 -3.37
C ALA A 368 -11.84 -6.36 -3.02
N PHE A 369 -12.78 -6.28 -3.97
CA PHE A 369 -14.09 -5.69 -3.74
C PHE A 369 -15.12 -6.65 -3.16
N SER A 370 -14.86 -7.96 -3.10
CA SER A 370 -15.86 -8.93 -2.65
C SER A 370 -16.23 -8.81 -1.17
N PRO A 371 -17.46 -9.18 -0.77
CA PRO A 371 -17.82 -9.34 0.64
C PRO A 371 -16.88 -10.28 1.40
N TRP A 372 -16.51 -11.42 0.80
CA TRP A 372 -15.55 -12.36 1.37
C TRP A 372 -14.26 -11.68 1.84
N PHE A 373 -13.64 -10.82 1.03
CA PHE A 373 -12.34 -10.22 1.38
C PHE A 373 -12.44 -9.13 2.47
N SER A 374 -13.64 -8.63 2.77
CA SER A 374 -13.88 -7.58 3.76
C SER A 374 -14.11 -8.07 5.21
N ARG A 375 -14.08 -9.39 5.45
CA ARG A 375 -14.34 -9.97 6.78
C ARG A 375 -13.03 -10.26 7.52
N GLY A 376 -13.01 -10.11 8.84
CA GLY A 376 -11.80 -10.38 9.64
C GLY A 376 -11.42 -11.87 9.65
N TRP A 377 -12.37 -12.77 9.84
CA TRP A 377 -12.04 -14.21 9.90
C TRP A 377 -11.43 -14.70 8.58
N THR A 378 -11.90 -14.20 7.44
CA THR A 378 -11.36 -14.59 6.12
C THR A 378 -9.93 -14.11 5.90
N SER A 379 -9.43 -13.07 6.61
CA SER A 379 -7.97 -12.81 6.60
C SER A 379 -7.18 -13.92 7.23
N LEU A 380 -7.60 -14.39 8.41
CA LEU A 380 -6.88 -15.47 9.10
C LEU A 380 -6.93 -16.75 8.27
N GLU A 381 -8.11 -17.09 7.75
CA GLU A 381 -8.32 -18.23 6.87
C GLU A 381 -7.42 -18.17 5.63
N LEU A 382 -7.35 -17.00 4.97
CA LEU A 382 -6.47 -16.80 3.82
C LEU A 382 -4.99 -16.91 4.22
N HIS A 383 -4.58 -16.26 5.31
CA HIS A 383 -3.19 -16.20 5.77
C HIS A 383 -2.60 -17.57 6.10
N ILE A 384 -3.40 -18.45 6.71
CA ILE A 384 -2.94 -19.79 7.10
C ILE A 384 -3.13 -20.85 6.00
N SER A 385 -3.84 -20.52 4.91
CA SER A 385 -4.13 -21.48 3.85
C SER A 385 -2.97 -21.64 2.86
N HIS A 386 -2.57 -22.87 2.60
CA HIS A 386 -1.49 -23.16 1.64
C HIS A 386 -1.93 -23.03 0.17
N ASN A 387 -3.05 -23.67 -0.20
CA ASN A 387 -3.59 -23.63 -1.55
C ASN A 387 -4.98 -23.01 -1.55
N VAL A 388 -5.15 -21.88 -2.23
CA VAL A 388 -6.43 -21.17 -2.30
C VAL A 388 -6.94 -21.21 -3.74
N VAL A 389 -8.20 -21.60 -3.91
CA VAL A 389 -8.90 -21.57 -5.20
C VAL A 389 -10.14 -20.69 -5.09
N VAL A 390 -10.44 -19.96 -6.16
CA VAL A 390 -11.57 -19.04 -6.24
C VAL A 390 -12.54 -19.53 -7.30
N LEU A 391 -13.83 -19.54 -6.96
CA LEU A 391 -14.91 -19.95 -7.86
C LEU A 391 -15.52 -18.74 -8.56
N PHE A 392 -15.36 -18.68 -9.89
CA PHE A 392 -15.98 -17.69 -10.75
C PHE A 392 -17.14 -18.28 -11.56
N GLY A 393 -17.93 -17.43 -12.23
CA GLY A 393 -18.90 -17.86 -13.24
C GLY A 393 -18.19 -18.34 -14.52
N ALA A 394 -18.68 -19.40 -15.14
CA ALA A 394 -18.19 -19.85 -16.44
C ALA A 394 -18.78 -18.99 -17.57
N ALA A 395 -17.91 -18.51 -18.48
CA ALA A 395 -18.35 -17.78 -19.67
C ALA A 395 -19.51 -18.48 -20.39
N ASP A 396 -20.47 -17.69 -20.87
CA ASP A 396 -21.67 -18.13 -21.59
C ASP A 396 -22.66 -19.02 -20.80
N SER A 397 -22.39 -19.30 -19.52
CA SER A 397 -23.36 -19.94 -18.64
C SER A 397 -24.35 -18.90 -18.07
N ARG A 398 -25.64 -19.24 -18.03
CA ARG A 398 -26.56 -18.46 -17.19
C ARG A 398 -26.15 -18.68 -15.74
N PHE A 399 -26.08 -17.60 -14.96
CA PHE A 399 -25.85 -17.71 -13.53
C PHE A 399 -26.90 -18.64 -12.92
N ASP A 400 -26.47 -19.84 -12.54
CA ASP A 400 -27.24 -20.77 -11.74
C ASP A 400 -26.47 -20.99 -10.42
N PRO A 401 -27.02 -20.54 -9.27
CA PRO A 401 -26.36 -20.68 -7.99
C PRO A 401 -26.26 -22.15 -7.51
N SER A 402 -26.93 -23.09 -8.19
CA SER A 402 -26.97 -24.51 -7.83
C SER A 402 -26.20 -25.43 -8.78
N ASP A 403 -25.73 -24.94 -9.93
CA ASP A 403 -25.02 -25.76 -10.93
C ASP A 403 -23.50 -25.61 -10.81
N SER A 404 -22.80 -26.67 -10.43
CA SER A 404 -21.34 -26.72 -10.36
C SER A 404 -20.67 -26.59 -11.74
N ARG A 405 -21.36 -26.96 -12.82
CA ARG A 405 -20.83 -26.89 -14.20
C ARG A 405 -20.78 -25.46 -14.72
N SER A 406 -21.51 -24.55 -14.07
CA SER A 406 -21.48 -23.12 -14.33
C SER A 406 -20.32 -22.41 -13.61
N VAL A 407 -19.37 -23.16 -13.03
CA VAL A 407 -18.22 -22.59 -12.31
C VAL A 407 -16.91 -22.84 -13.02
N VAL A 408 -16.00 -21.87 -12.86
CA VAL A 408 -14.59 -22.04 -13.19
C VAL A 408 -13.79 -21.95 -11.89
N VAL A 409 -12.96 -22.96 -11.64
CA VAL A 409 -12.06 -23.04 -10.50
C VAL A 409 -10.72 -22.46 -10.92
N LYS A 410 -10.25 -21.40 -10.25
CA LYS A 410 -8.95 -20.80 -10.54
C LYS A 410 -8.08 -20.74 -9.28
N PRO A 411 -6.83 -21.23 -9.34
CA PRO A 411 -5.86 -21.00 -8.27
C PRO A 411 -5.66 -19.50 -8.05
N LEU A 412 -5.58 -19.08 -6.80
CA LEU A 412 -5.35 -17.67 -6.47
C LEU A 412 -4.05 -17.14 -7.11
N GLN A 413 -3.03 -17.99 -7.21
CA GLN A 413 -1.76 -17.68 -7.88
C GLN A 413 -1.91 -17.22 -9.34
N ASP A 414 -2.92 -17.70 -10.05
CA ASP A 414 -3.14 -17.34 -11.46
C ASP A 414 -3.87 -16.02 -11.63
N ILE A 415 -4.42 -15.47 -10.55
CA ILE A 415 -5.19 -14.23 -10.51
C ILE A 415 -4.29 -13.05 -10.12
N LEU A 416 -3.28 -13.30 -9.28
CA LEU A 416 -2.34 -12.30 -8.80
C LEU A 416 -1.45 -11.76 -9.92
N SER A 417 -1.04 -10.50 -9.78
CA SER A 417 -0.17 -9.80 -10.74
C SER A 417 1.18 -10.50 -10.87
N LYS A 418 1.48 -11.03 -12.06
CA LYS A 418 2.76 -11.72 -12.33
C LYS A 418 3.87 -10.78 -12.78
N HIS A 419 3.55 -9.64 -13.40
CA HIS A 419 4.58 -8.75 -13.97
C HIS A 419 4.15 -7.27 -14.01
N PRO A 420 4.93 -6.35 -13.43
CA PRO A 420 4.47 -4.97 -13.22
C PRO A 420 4.38 -4.09 -14.45
N ALA A 421 5.16 -4.37 -15.51
CA ALA A 421 5.04 -3.69 -16.80
C ALA A 421 3.78 -4.06 -17.57
N LEU A 422 3.17 -5.20 -17.24
CA LEU A 422 2.07 -5.81 -18.00
C LEU A 422 0.74 -5.75 -17.26
N SER A 423 0.77 -5.56 -15.94
CA SER A 423 -0.42 -5.47 -15.10
C SER A 423 -0.80 -4.00 -14.86
N PRO A 424 -2.08 -3.62 -15.12
CA PRO A 424 -2.59 -2.30 -14.77
C PRO A 424 -2.38 -1.99 -13.29
N ARG A 425 -2.25 -0.69 -12.98
CA ARG A 425 -1.96 -0.21 -11.62
C ARG A 425 -2.97 -0.71 -10.57
N ALA A 426 -4.26 -0.66 -10.88
CA ALA A 426 -5.31 -1.17 -9.99
C ALA A 426 -5.15 -2.66 -9.65
N HIS A 427 -4.79 -3.48 -10.65
CA HIS A 427 -4.52 -4.91 -10.45
C HIS A 427 -3.34 -5.14 -9.52
N ARG A 428 -2.24 -4.39 -9.71
CA ARG A 428 -1.05 -4.52 -8.86
C ARG A 428 -1.36 -4.21 -7.40
N ILE A 429 -2.12 -3.15 -7.13
CA ILE A 429 -2.51 -2.77 -5.77
C ILE A 429 -3.40 -3.84 -5.14
N ALA A 430 -4.35 -4.39 -5.90
CA ALA A 430 -5.22 -5.48 -5.41
C ALA A 430 -4.44 -6.76 -5.14
N ALA A 431 -3.53 -7.13 -6.05
CA ALA A 431 -2.66 -8.29 -5.87
C ALA A 431 -1.78 -8.13 -4.63
N LEU A 432 -1.16 -6.96 -4.47
CA LEU A 432 -0.32 -6.61 -3.33
C LEU A 432 -1.10 -6.68 -2.00
N LEU A 433 -2.34 -6.18 -1.95
CA LEU A 433 -3.20 -6.30 -0.77
C LEU A 433 -3.55 -7.77 -0.45
N ILE A 434 -3.83 -8.59 -1.46
CA ILE A 434 -4.17 -10.01 -1.28
C ILE A 434 -2.93 -10.81 -0.85
N GLU A 435 -1.78 -10.56 -1.47
CA GLU A 435 -0.50 -11.21 -1.15
C GLU A 435 -0.02 -10.88 0.27
N LYS A 436 -0.17 -9.62 0.70
CA LYS A 436 0.10 -9.19 2.08
C LYS A 436 -0.68 -10.01 3.12
N VAL A 437 -1.87 -10.49 2.76
CA VAL A 437 -2.67 -11.34 3.66
C VAL A 437 -2.28 -12.80 3.51
N TRP A 438 -2.15 -13.30 2.28
CA TRP A 438 -1.98 -14.72 2.00
C TRP A 438 -0.59 -15.27 2.36
N ARG A 439 0.49 -14.54 2.05
CA ARG A 439 1.85 -15.11 2.10
C ARG A 439 2.81 -14.38 3.00
N LYS A 440 2.46 -13.18 3.44
CA LYS A 440 3.39 -12.38 4.22
C LYS A 440 3.53 -13.00 5.60
N ARG A 441 4.75 -13.36 5.97
CA ARG A 441 5.07 -13.69 7.37
C ARG A 441 4.88 -12.44 8.20
N ILE A 442 4.25 -12.56 9.35
CA ILE A 442 4.11 -11.44 10.27
C ILE A 442 5.44 -11.22 10.97
N GLU A 443 6.08 -10.10 10.66
CA GLU A 443 7.36 -9.69 11.23
C GLU A 443 7.22 -8.60 12.28
N ASN A 444 6.17 -7.77 12.19
CA ASN A 444 5.89 -6.73 13.18
C ASN A 444 4.39 -6.48 13.34
N ILE A 445 4.03 -5.73 14.40
CA ILE A 445 2.62 -5.48 14.74
C ILE A 445 1.87 -4.68 13.66
N SER A 446 2.56 -3.82 12.91
CA SER A 446 1.94 -2.98 11.87
C SER A 446 1.37 -3.81 10.73
N GLU A 447 1.91 -5.00 10.48
CA GLU A 447 1.39 -5.93 9.47
C GLU A 447 0.05 -6.54 9.87
N ILE A 448 -0.11 -6.90 11.14
CA ILE A 448 -1.42 -7.35 11.68
C ILE A 448 -2.45 -6.23 11.52
N LEU A 449 -2.08 -4.99 11.85
CA LEU A 449 -2.94 -3.83 11.71
C LEU A 449 -3.30 -3.55 10.25
N ALA A 450 -2.35 -3.65 9.33
CA ALA A 450 -2.57 -3.49 7.90
C ALA A 450 -3.48 -4.59 7.32
N ILE A 451 -3.32 -5.84 7.76
CA ILE A 451 -4.23 -6.94 7.40
C ILE A 451 -5.65 -6.67 7.90
N LEU A 452 -5.81 -6.18 9.13
CA LEU A 452 -7.14 -6.02 9.72
C LEU A 452 -7.85 -4.72 9.34
N HIS A 453 -7.10 -3.69 8.92
CA HIS A 453 -7.66 -2.39 8.56
C HIS A 453 -8.75 -2.46 7.47
N PRO A 454 -8.57 -3.19 6.36
CA PRO A 454 -9.61 -3.44 5.36
C PRO A 454 -10.90 -4.11 5.87
N ARG A 455 -10.86 -4.69 7.08
CA ARG A 455 -11.80 -5.72 7.53
C ARG A 455 -12.71 -5.26 8.65
N GLY A 456 -13.21 -4.03 8.52
CA GLY A 456 -14.05 -3.35 9.50
C GLY A 456 -15.42 -4.00 9.80
N THR A 457 -15.78 -5.12 9.15
CA THR A 457 -17.09 -5.76 9.32
C THR A 457 -17.16 -6.75 10.48
N SER A 458 -16.02 -7.06 11.13
CA SER A 458 -15.93 -8.00 12.24
C SER A 458 -16.29 -7.38 13.60
N TRP A 459 -16.81 -8.21 14.52
CA TRP A 459 -17.03 -7.79 15.90
C TRP A 459 -15.68 -7.52 16.60
N PRO A 460 -15.58 -6.54 17.52
CA PRO A 460 -14.33 -6.26 18.23
C PRO A 460 -13.74 -7.48 18.96
N SER A 461 -14.58 -8.36 19.52
CA SER A 461 -14.14 -9.62 20.14
C SER A 461 -13.48 -10.56 19.14
N ASP A 462 -14.00 -10.62 17.92
CA ASP A 462 -13.45 -11.46 16.86
C ASP A 462 -12.13 -10.88 16.37
N VAL A 463 -12.03 -9.56 16.23
CA VAL A 463 -10.80 -8.86 15.84
C VAL A 463 -9.66 -9.21 16.81
N LYS A 464 -9.91 -9.21 18.12
CA LYS A 464 -8.92 -9.64 19.12
C LYS A 464 -8.44 -11.06 18.90
N LEU A 465 -9.37 -12.01 18.74
CA LEU A 465 -9.00 -13.41 18.51
C LEU A 465 -8.18 -13.58 17.23
N ILE A 466 -8.56 -12.87 16.17
CA ILE A 466 -7.82 -12.88 14.91
C ILE A 466 -6.42 -12.29 15.11
N GLN A 467 -6.27 -11.18 15.84
CA GLN A 467 -4.97 -10.59 16.17
C GLN A 467 -4.07 -11.59 16.90
N ALA A 468 -4.60 -12.29 17.90
CA ALA A 468 -3.84 -13.30 18.64
C ALA A 468 -3.39 -14.47 17.75
N HIS A 469 -4.26 -14.98 16.87
CA HIS A 469 -3.88 -16.05 15.95
C HIS A 469 -2.85 -15.59 14.91
N LEU A 470 -3.00 -14.39 14.35
CA LEU A 470 -2.02 -13.79 13.44
C LEU A 470 -0.66 -13.58 14.14
N ALA A 471 -0.66 -13.20 15.42
CA ALA A 471 0.54 -13.08 16.23
C ALA A 471 1.16 -14.43 16.67
N GLY A 472 0.53 -15.56 16.36
CA GLY A 472 1.02 -16.89 16.77
C GLY A 472 0.78 -17.26 18.24
N CYS A 473 -0.06 -16.50 18.97
CA CYS A 473 -0.41 -16.78 20.37
C CYS A 473 -1.89 -17.14 20.58
N GLY A 474 -2.68 -17.28 19.51
CA GLY A 474 -4.12 -17.53 19.59
C GLY A 474 -4.55 -18.92 20.07
N ASP A 475 -3.62 -19.88 20.18
CA ASP A 475 -3.89 -21.20 20.78
C ASP A 475 -3.90 -21.20 22.31
N ASP A 476 -3.48 -20.08 22.94
CA ASP A 476 -3.56 -19.90 24.38
C ASP A 476 -5.04 -19.73 24.80
N GLU A 477 -5.60 -20.79 25.39
CA GLU A 477 -7.00 -20.81 25.84
C GLU A 477 -7.28 -19.71 26.89
N ASP A 478 -6.27 -19.31 27.67
CA ASP A 478 -6.39 -18.22 28.65
C ASP A 478 -6.49 -16.86 27.96
N LEU A 479 -5.73 -16.65 26.89
CA LEU A 479 -5.76 -15.40 26.10
C LEU A 479 -7.10 -15.22 25.37
N ALA A 480 -7.71 -16.31 24.89
CA ALA A 480 -9.01 -16.27 24.21
C ALA A 480 -10.16 -15.80 25.11
N MET A 481 -10.00 -15.96 26.44
CA MET A 481 -10.97 -15.58 27.46
C MET A 481 -10.59 -14.28 28.19
N GLU A 482 -9.47 -13.65 27.81
CA GLU A 482 -8.95 -12.46 28.48
C GLU A 482 -9.84 -11.24 28.22
N GLU A 483 -10.36 -10.64 29.30
CA GLU A 483 -11.19 -9.44 29.25
C GLU A 483 -10.36 -8.17 29.42
N ASP A 484 -9.19 -8.26 30.07
CA ASP A 484 -8.27 -7.14 30.26
C ASP A 484 -7.46 -6.84 28.99
N GLU A 485 -7.79 -5.73 28.33
CA GLU A 485 -7.11 -5.25 27.13
C GLU A 485 -5.59 -5.08 27.34
N THR A 486 -5.16 -4.73 28.54
CA THR A 486 -3.74 -4.48 28.83
C THR A 486 -2.94 -5.78 28.86
N VAL A 487 -3.52 -6.84 29.43
CA VAL A 487 -2.91 -8.18 29.43
C VAL A 487 -2.86 -8.73 28.01
N PHE A 488 -3.96 -8.58 27.26
CA PHE A 488 -4.05 -8.98 25.86
C PHE A 488 -2.99 -8.29 25.01
N THR A 489 -2.87 -6.96 25.10
CA THR A 489 -1.89 -6.16 24.36
C THR A 489 -0.46 -6.61 24.65
N ARG A 490 -0.08 -6.81 25.92
CA ARG A 490 1.26 -7.30 26.28
C ARG A 490 1.57 -8.66 25.67
N ARG A 491 0.60 -9.59 25.70
CA ARG A 491 0.76 -10.95 25.19
C ARG A 491 0.97 -10.98 23.68
N VAL A 492 0.18 -10.21 22.93
CA VAL A 492 0.31 -10.14 21.48
C VAL A 492 1.60 -9.42 21.08
N LEU A 493 1.94 -8.30 21.72
CA LEU A 493 3.22 -7.60 21.46
C LEU A 493 4.42 -8.51 21.74
N GLY A 494 4.43 -9.20 22.89
CA GLY A 494 5.50 -10.15 23.23
C GLY A 494 5.58 -11.36 22.30
N ALA A 495 4.46 -11.81 21.73
CA ALA A 495 4.44 -12.93 20.78
C ALA A 495 4.99 -12.55 19.40
N VAL A 496 4.66 -11.35 18.90
CA VAL A 496 5.20 -10.82 17.64
C VAL A 496 6.69 -10.49 17.78
N GLY A 497 7.08 -9.90 18.90
CA GLY A 497 8.48 -9.63 19.23
C GLY A 497 9.10 -8.41 18.54
N ALA A 498 8.37 -7.72 17.64
CA ALA A 498 8.85 -6.49 17.01
C ALA A 498 7.71 -5.54 16.61
N ILE A 499 8.03 -4.25 16.51
CA ILE A 499 7.14 -3.18 16.04
C ILE A 499 7.87 -2.28 15.05
N SER A 500 7.12 -1.58 14.21
CA SER A 500 7.67 -0.45 13.46
C SER A 500 7.98 0.73 14.39
N ARG A 501 8.98 1.55 14.08
CA ARG A 501 9.19 2.88 14.69
C ARG A 501 7.91 3.73 14.72
N TYR A 502 7.13 3.69 13.63
CA TYR A 502 5.88 4.43 13.51
C TYR A 502 4.81 3.93 14.50
N ALA A 503 4.86 2.67 14.96
CA ALA A 503 3.89 2.14 15.91
C ALA A 503 3.91 2.89 17.26
N LEU A 504 5.04 3.54 17.60
CA LEU A 504 5.15 4.39 18.79
C LEU A 504 4.48 5.76 18.61
N LEU A 505 4.11 6.18 17.39
CA LEU A 505 3.40 7.45 17.13
C LEU A 505 1.90 7.38 17.44
N HIS A 506 1.50 6.59 18.45
CA HIS A 506 0.09 6.34 18.74
C HIS A 506 -0.61 7.52 19.43
N GLY A 507 0.11 8.36 20.18
CA GLY A 507 -0.46 9.58 20.79
C GLY A 507 -1.52 9.33 21.88
N PHE A 508 -1.53 8.12 22.47
CA PHE A 508 -2.39 7.74 23.60
C PHE A 508 -1.56 7.58 24.88
N GLU A 509 -2.23 7.54 26.03
CA GLU A 509 -1.64 7.12 27.30
C GLU A 509 -1.06 5.71 27.18
N THR A 510 0.11 5.51 27.78
CA THR A 510 0.79 4.23 27.79
C THR A 510 0.24 3.31 28.88
N LEU A 511 0.56 2.01 28.81
CA LEU A 511 0.10 1.00 29.75
C LEU A 511 0.54 1.25 31.20
N ALA A 512 1.67 1.95 31.37
CA ALA A 512 2.25 2.30 32.65
C ALA A 512 3.13 3.54 32.47
N PRO A 513 3.31 4.38 33.51
CA PRO A 513 4.20 5.54 33.45
C PRO A 513 5.68 5.17 33.36
N SER A 514 6.06 3.95 33.78
CA SER A 514 7.42 3.42 33.70
C SER A 514 7.44 1.89 33.78
N GLY A 515 8.60 1.30 33.49
CA GLY A 515 8.82 -0.16 33.50
C GLY A 515 8.29 -0.88 32.26
N PRO A 516 8.16 -2.23 32.33
CA PRO A 516 7.77 -3.06 31.19
C PRO A 516 6.54 -2.55 30.44
N PHE A 517 6.65 -2.43 29.11
CA PHE A 517 5.60 -1.93 28.23
C PHE A 517 5.10 -0.50 28.50
N SER A 518 5.86 0.34 29.23
CA SER A 518 5.50 1.76 29.48
C SER A 518 5.50 2.66 28.24
N TRP A 519 5.73 2.09 27.06
CA TRP A 519 5.73 2.73 25.75
C TRP A 519 4.52 2.32 24.89
N ALA A 520 3.80 1.26 25.28
CA ALA A 520 2.70 0.71 24.49
C ALA A 520 1.36 1.34 24.88
N PRO A 521 0.42 1.55 23.94
CA PRO A 521 -0.95 1.95 24.25
C PRO A 521 -1.75 0.82 24.92
N ARG A 522 -2.94 1.14 25.44
CA ARG A 522 -3.84 0.14 26.04
C ARG A 522 -4.32 -0.91 25.05
N SER A 523 -4.67 -0.52 23.83
CA SER A 523 -5.07 -1.45 22.76
C SER A 523 -4.10 -1.38 21.59
N ILE A 524 -3.79 -2.54 21.02
CA ILE A 524 -3.00 -2.63 19.78
C ILE A 524 -3.65 -1.85 18.63
N SER A 525 -4.98 -1.79 18.62
CA SER A 525 -5.73 -1.04 17.60
C SER A 525 -5.59 0.48 17.71
N ASP A 526 -4.91 0.97 18.74
CA ASP A 526 -4.58 2.39 18.93
C ASP A 526 -3.24 2.77 18.28
N MET A 527 -2.40 1.79 17.93
CA MET A 527 -1.18 2.02 17.17
C MET A 527 -1.53 2.43 15.72
N PRO A 528 -0.75 3.34 15.11
CA PRO A 528 -0.97 3.74 13.73
C PRO A 528 -0.65 2.58 12.78
N ILE A 529 -1.40 2.54 11.69
CA ILE A 529 -1.16 1.57 10.62
C ILE A 529 -0.10 2.16 9.70
N ALA A 530 1.07 1.53 9.64
CA ALA A 530 2.10 1.83 8.66
C ALA A 530 1.93 0.92 7.44
N SER A 531 1.99 1.45 6.22
CA SER A 531 1.91 0.65 5.00
C SER A 531 3.24 -0.09 4.83
N SER A 532 3.25 -1.36 4.41
CA SER A 532 4.53 -2.08 4.25
C SER A 532 5.47 -1.46 3.21
N ASP A 533 4.96 -0.57 2.35
CA ASP A 533 5.73 0.13 1.32
C ASP A 533 6.36 1.41 1.90
N ASP A 534 5.94 1.83 3.09
CA ASP A 534 6.61 2.86 3.90
C ASP A 534 7.99 2.37 4.40
N PHE A 535 8.35 1.10 4.12
CA PHE A 535 9.54 0.39 4.62
C PHE A 535 10.49 -0.16 3.55
N GLU A 536 10.26 0.10 2.25
CA GLU A 536 11.17 -0.38 1.18
C GLU A 536 12.47 0.44 1.05
N GLY A 537 12.94 1.04 2.15
CA GLY A 537 14.27 1.62 2.28
C GLY A 537 14.93 1.07 3.54
N GLU A 538 15.81 0.09 3.35
CA GLU A 538 16.66 -0.59 4.34
C GLU A 538 16.01 -1.10 5.64
N VAL A 539 16.42 -2.31 6.04
CA VAL A 539 15.92 -3.14 7.14
C VAL A 539 16.08 -2.49 8.55
N GLU A 540 16.50 -1.22 8.65
CA GLU A 540 16.78 -0.52 9.91
C GLU A 540 15.51 0.01 10.64
N GLY A 541 14.29 -0.30 10.16
CA GLY A 541 13.03 0.32 10.61
C GLY A 541 12.29 -0.31 11.79
N ASN A 542 12.62 -1.56 12.18
CA ASN A 542 11.92 -2.26 13.25
C ASN A 542 12.59 -2.02 14.62
N LEU A 543 11.78 -2.07 15.66
CA LEU A 543 12.20 -2.07 17.05
C LEU A 543 11.92 -3.46 17.64
N ASP A 544 12.89 -3.99 18.37
CA ASP A 544 12.81 -5.30 19.00
C ASP A 544 12.13 -5.18 20.36
N ILE A 545 11.09 -5.98 20.58
CA ILE A 545 10.45 -6.15 21.88
C ILE A 545 11.19 -7.26 22.63
N HIS A 546 11.76 -6.91 23.77
CA HIS A 546 12.49 -7.82 24.63
C HIS A 546 11.53 -8.58 25.55
N THR A 547 11.99 -9.72 26.07
CA THR A 547 11.20 -10.60 26.95
C THR A 547 10.78 -9.94 28.26
N ASN A 548 11.51 -8.92 28.71
CA ASN A 548 11.17 -8.09 29.87
C ASN A 548 10.12 -7.00 29.56
N GLY A 549 9.65 -6.88 28.31
CA GLY A 549 8.69 -5.85 27.87
C GLY A 549 9.31 -4.50 27.51
N SER A 550 10.64 -4.36 27.53
CA SER A 550 11.29 -3.18 26.94
C SER A 550 11.28 -3.27 25.42
N VAL A 551 11.37 -2.13 24.75
CA VAL A 551 11.54 -2.07 23.28
C VAL A 551 12.77 -1.25 22.95
N SER A 552 13.59 -1.69 22.01
CA SER A 552 14.76 -0.92 21.59
C SER A 552 15.04 -1.01 20.10
N GLY A 553 15.77 -0.02 19.60
CA GLY A 553 16.19 0.05 18.20
C GLY A 553 16.88 1.39 17.93
N THR A 554 17.31 1.61 16.70
CA THR A 554 18.10 2.79 16.34
C THR A 554 17.19 3.95 15.95
N TRP A 555 17.56 5.15 16.40
CA TRP A 555 16.82 6.38 16.15
C TRP A 555 17.76 7.51 15.75
N HIS A 556 17.28 8.35 14.84
CA HIS A 556 17.72 9.74 14.81
C HIS A 556 17.09 10.48 15.99
N TRP A 557 17.88 11.31 16.66
CA TRP A 557 17.41 12.04 17.83
C TRP A 557 18.20 13.33 18.09
N ARG A 558 17.58 14.24 18.85
CA ARG A 558 18.24 15.44 19.39
C ARG A 558 17.71 15.75 20.79
N TYR A 559 18.54 16.37 21.63
CA TYR A 559 18.05 16.98 22.88
C TYR A 559 17.14 18.17 22.57
N LEU A 560 16.23 18.46 23.48
CA LEU A 560 15.50 19.73 23.45
C LEU A 560 16.47 20.90 23.70
N LYS A 561 16.14 22.05 23.13
CA LYS A 561 16.80 23.33 23.30
C LYS A 561 15.86 24.30 24.02
N ASP A 562 16.41 25.38 24.56
CA ASP A 562 15.63 26.44 25.21
C ASP A 562 14.53 27.00 24.28
N SER A 563 14.85 27.15 22.98
CA SER A 563 13.89 27.59 21.94
C SER A 563 12.71 26.64 21.73
N ASP A 564 12.84 25.35 22.03
CA ASP A 564 11.72 24.40 21.91
C ASP A 564 10.66 24.62 23.01
N THR A 565 11.01 25.36 24.07
CA THR A 565 10.09 25.71 25.15
C THR A 565 9.24 26.94 24.83
N ASP A 566 9.55 27.64 23.74
CA ASP A 566 8.76 28.77 23.28
C ASP A 566 7.34 28.33 22.92
N THR A 567 6.36 29.20 23.23
CA THR A 567 4.96 28.88 23.00
C THR A 567 4.68 28.67 21.51
N GLY A 568 4.36 27.43 21.15
CA GLY A 568 4.02 27.05 19.78
C GLY A 568 5.16 26.38 18.99
N ALA A 569 6.37 26.25 19.54
CA ALA A 569 7.44 25.50 18.89
C ALA A 569 7.13 23.99 18.81
N LEU A 570 6.62 23.43 19.92
CA LEU A 570 6.13 22.06 20.00
C LEU A 570 4.63 22.04 20.32
N LEU A 571 3.86 21.33 19.50
CA LEU A 571 2.42 21.15 19.69
C LEU A 571 2.11 19.69 20.03
N LEU A 572 1.36 19.46 21.11
CA LEU A 572 0.91 18.11 21.45
C LEU A 572 0.04 17.53 20.33
N HIS A 573 0.50 16.44 19.71
CA HIS A 573 -0.24 15.76 18.66
C HIS A 573 -1.51 15.13 19.23
N LYS A 574 -2.64 15.32 18.54
CA LYS A 574 -3.90 14.63 18.85
C LYS A 574 -4.26 13.70 17.69
N PRO A 575 -4.36 12.39 17.91
CA PRO A 575 -4.62 11.42 16.85
C PRO A 575 -5.84 11.79 15.98
N GLN A 576 -5.64 11.88 14.66
CA GLN A 576 -6.69 12.33 13.71
C GLN A 576 -7.90 11.38 13.60
N LEU A 577 -7.77 10.12 14.05
CA LEU A 577 -8.82 9.08 14.08
C LEU A 577 -10.13 9.50 14.82
N LEU A 578 -10.09 10.63 15.53
CA LEU A 578 -11.19 11.18 16.30
C LEU A 578 -12.12 12.11 15.52
N ARG A 579 -11.72 12.67 14.37
CA ARG A 579 -12.62 13.56 13.59
C ARG A 579 -13.63 12.79 12.73
N ASP A 580 -13.23 11.65 12.16
CA ASP A 580 -14.05 10.97 11.15
C ASP A 580 -14.95 9.85 11.69
N ARG A 581 -14.64 9.28 12.87
CA ARG A 581 -15.49 8.26 13.53
C ARG A 581 -16.59 8.85 14.42
N MET A 582 -16.61 10.17 14.61
CA MET A 582 -17.55 10.88 15.51
C MET A 582 -18.97 11.04 14.96
N LEU A 583 -19.24 10.61 13.73
CA LEU A 583 -20.57 10.72 13.14
C LEU A 583 -21.18 9.32 12.99
N THR A 584 -22.17 9.03 13.85
CA THR A 584 -23.24 8.02 13.73
C THR A 584 -23.05 6.64 14.40
N ASP A 585 -23.06 6.58 15.75
CA ASP A 585 -23.91 5.61 16.49
C ASP A 585 -23.98 5.90 18.01
N LYS A 586 -25.14 5.68 18.65
CA LYS A 586 -25.35 5.95 20.10
C LYS A 586 -24.61 4.96 21.02
N GLN A 587 -24.21 3.80 20.53
CA GLN A 587 -23.41 2.82 21.29
C GLN A 587 -21.90 3.06 21.16
N MET A 588 -21.46 3.83 20.16
CA MET A 588 -20.06 4.24 19.99
C MET A 588 -19.65 5.37 20.93
N SER A 589 -20.59 6.18 21.43
CA SER A 589 -20.27 7.36 22.26
C SER A 589 -19.52 7.00 23.54
N TYR A 590 -19.92 5.96 24.27
CA TYR A 590 -19.28 5.60 25.54
C TYR A 590 -17.84 5.09 25.38
N ARG A 591 -17.59 4.19 24.40
CA ARG A 591 -16.23 3.70 24.13
C ARG A 591 -15.34 4.78 23.55
N LEU A 592 -15.91 5.70 22.77
CA LEU A 592 -15.18 6.86 22.25
C LEU A 592 -14.82 7.83 23.38
N GLU A 593 -15.75 8.14 24.30
CA GLU A 593 -15.47 8.95 25.49
C GLU A 593 -14.37 8.33 26.36
N GLN A 594 -14.39 7.01 26.57
CA GLN A 594 -13.29 6.30 27.25
C GLN A 594 -11.96 6.41 26.49
N ARG A 595 -11.94 6.30 25.17
CA ARG A 595 -10.72 6.47 24.35
C ARG A 595 -10.23 7.92 24.27
N LEU A 596 -11.13 8.90 24.32
CA LEU A 596 -10.78 10.31 24.41
C LEU A 596 -10.13 10.63 25.75
N SER A 597 -10.52 9.94 26.82
CA SER A 597 -9.92 10.10 28.14
C SER A 597 -8.48 9.57 28.25
N THR A 598 -8.05 8.75 27.28
CA THR A 598 -6.68 8.23 27.21
C THR A 598 -5.78 9.05 26.28
N ILE A 599 -6.17 10.27 25.91
CA ILE A 599 -5.27 11.19 25.21
C ILE A 599 -4.49 11.96 26.28
N PRO A 600 -3.15 12.06 26.18
CA PRO A 600 -2.37 12.84 27.14
C PRO A 600 -2.91 14.27 27.28
N SER A 601 -2.98 14.77 28.52
CA SER A 601 -3.33 16.15 28.78
C SER A 601 -2.19 17.09 28.40
N TYR A 602 -2.52 18.35 28.09
CA TYR A 602 -1.51 19.36 27.76
C TYR A 602 -0.49 19.58 28.90
N SER A 603 -0.89 19.33 30.15
CA SER A 603 0.00 19.41 31.32
C SER A 603 1.19 18.44 31.26
N VAL A 604 1.08 17.32 30.53
CA VAL A 604 2.19 16.40 30.31
C VAL A 604 3.30 17.07 29.50
N LEU A 605 2.93 17.79 28.43
CA LEU A 605 3.87 18.57 27.63
C LEU A 605 4.47 19.71 28.45
N GLU A 606 3.65 20.48 29.19
CA GLU A 606 4.14 21.57 30.04
C GLU A 606 5.18 21.09 31.06
N THR A 607 4.95 19.93 31.68
CA THR A 607 5.87 19.36 32.67
C THR A 607 7.19 18.91 32.02
N ALA A 608 7.13 18.37 30.79
CA ALA A 608 8.32 17.99 30.03
C ALA A 608 9.13 19.23 29.60
N LEU A 609 8.46 20.28 29.11
CA LEU A 609 9.12 21.53 28.72
C LEU A 609 9.75 22.26 29.92
N GLN A 610 9.17 22.16 31.11
CA GLN A 610 9.80 22.68 32.34
C GLN A 610 11.11 21.95 32.70
N ASN A 611 11.27 20.70 32.25
CA ASN A 611 12.46 19.86 32.46
C ASN A 611 13.16 19.54 31.13
N TRP A 612 13.14 20.48 30.18
CA TRP A 612 13.58 20.25 28.80
C TRP A 612 15.02 19.74 28.68
N CYS A 613 15.90 20.10 29.61
CA CYS A 613 17.31 19.69 29.61
C CYS A 613 17.53 18.17 29.78
N HIS A 614 16.49 17.44 30.19
CA HIS A 614 16.47 15.98 30.28
C HIS A 614 15.61 15.34 29.18
N CYS A 615 15.06 16.13 28.27
CA CYS A 615 14.16 15.67 27.24
C CYS A 615 14.84 15.62 25.86
N ALA A 616 14.40 14.68 25.03
CA ALA A 616 14.84 14.54 23.66
C ALA A 616 13.65 14.30 22.72
N LEU A 617 13.87 14.59 21.43
CA LEU A 617 12.98 14.21 20.34
C LEU A 617 13.58 13.03 19.59
N LEU A 618 12.79 11.97 19.39
CA LEU A 618 13.14 10.87 18.49
C LEU A 618 12.36 10.98 17.18
N TYR A 619 13.04 10.63 16.09
CA TYR A 619 12.57 10.81 14.72
C TYR A 619 12.30 9.45 14.10
N PRO A 620 11.07 9.18 13.63
CA PRO A 620 10.74 7.89 13.04
C PRO A 620 11.46 7.66 11.70
N ASP A 621 11.79 8.72 10.99
CA ASP A 621 12.53 8.73 9.72
C ASP A 621 13.57 9.85 9.71
N SER A 622 14.32 9.99 8.60
CA SER A 622 15.33 11.02 8.37
C SER A 622 14.75 12.44 8.18
N GLY A 623 13.70 12.80 8.94
CA GLY A 623 13.15 14.15 8.98
C GLY A 623 11.97 14.42 8.04
N ARG A 624 11.34 13.39 7.49
CA ARG A 624 10.20 13.52 6.55
C ARG A 624 8.85 13.64 7.26
N SER A 625 8.72 13.03 8.44
CA SER A 625 7.54 13.18 9.28
C SER A 625 7.50 14.58 9.92
N GLU A 626 6.32 15.14 10.18
CA GLU A 626 6.14 16.31 11.08
C GLU A 626 6.01 15.88 12.56
N LEU A 627 5.74 14.58 12.79
CA LEU A 627 5.55 14.00 14.12
C LEU A 627 6.87 13.50 14.72
N ARG A 628 7.04 13.74 16.02
CA ARG A 628 8.18 13.34 16.85
C ARG A 628 7.70 12.62 18.10
N ILE A 629 8.54 11.73 18.63
CA ILE A 629 8.33 11.16 19.97
C ILE A 629 9.10 12.03 20.96
N LEU A 630 8.39 12.65 21.89
CA LEU A 630 8.98 13.34 23.03
C LEU A 630 9.29 12.32 24.12
N VAL A 631 10.54 12.29 24.57
CA VAL A 631 11.03 11.36 25.59
C VAL A 631 11.83 12.10 26.66
N GLU A 632 11.91 11.52 27.85
CA GLU A 632 12.93 11.90 28.85
C GLU A 632 14.04 10.87 28.85
N THR A 633 15.29 11.32 28.84
CA THR A 633 16.47 10.45 28.93
C THR A 633 16.76 10.11 30.39
N LEU A 634 16.72 8.82 30.73
CA LEU A 634 16.93 8.30 32.09
C LEU A 634 18.40 7.95 32.37
N GLY A 635 19.17 7.64 31.33
CA GLY A 635 20.58 7.27 31.44
C GLY A 635 21.11 6.62 30.17
N VAL A 636 22.37 6.20 30.21
CA VAL A 636 23.01 5.42 29.13
C VAL A 636 23.45 4.08 29.70
N ASP A 637 23.12 3.01 28.99
CA ASP A 637 23.53 1.65 29.28
C ASP A 637 24.50 1.11 28.25
N ASP A 638 25.38 0.22 28.70
CA ASP A 638 26.26 -0.55 27.82
C ASP A 638 25.46 -1.77 27.33
N GLY A 639 25.18 -1.83 26.03
CA GLY A 639 24.57 -2.97 25.38
C GLY A 639 25.52 -4.17 25.29
N ASP A 640 24.97 -5.34 24.93
CA ASP A 640 25.71 -6.62 24.92
C ASP A 640 26.97 -6.60 24.03
N ASP A 641 26.99 -5.77 22.98
CA ASP A 641 28.12 -5.60 22.06
C ASP A 641 29.01 -4.38 22.39
N GLY A 642 28.80 -3.73 23.54
CA GLY A 642 29.46 -2.49 23.94
C GLY A 642 28.90 -1.23 23.28
N GLU A 643 27.80 -1.34 22.54
CA GLU A 643 27.05 -0.21 21.99
C GLU A 643 26.33 0.55 23.12
N LYS A 644 26.42 1.88 23.14
CA LYS A 644 25.70 2.70 24.12
C LYS A 644 24.22 2.80 23.77
N ILE A 645 23.37 2.37 24.69
CA ILE A 645 21.91 2.42 24.59
C ILE A 645 21.40 3.55 25.47
N ILE A 646 20.64 4.48 24.91
CA ILE A 646 20.00 5.54 25.69
C ILE A 646 18.67 5.03 26.22
N ASP A 647 18.52 5.00 27.54
CA ASP A 647 17.28 4.62 28.19
C ASP A 647 16.33 5.83 28.23
N CYS A 648 15.13 5.62 27.73
CA CYS A 648 14.13 6.65 27.52
C CYS A 648 12.80 6.31 28.22
N ARG A 649 12.18 7.34 28.81
CA ARG A 649 10.77 7.32 29.20
C ARG A 649 9.95 7.98 28.11
N TYR A 650 8.96 7.25 27.57
CA TYR A 650 8.00 7.79 26.62
C TYR A 650 7.11 8.84 27.32
N ILE A 651 6.99 10.04 26.74
CA ILE A 651 6.16 11.12 27.28
C ILE A 651 4.91 11.31 26.42
N ALA A 652 5.09 11.71 25.16
CA ALA A 652 4.01 12.11 24.26
C ALA A 652 4.48 12.16 22.80
N ILE A 653 3.54 12.38 21.88
CA ILE A 653 3.83 12.72 20.48
C ILE A 653 3.64 14.22 20.30
N VAL A 654 4.59 14.86 19.63
CA VAL A 654 4.55 16.30 19.33
C VAL A 654 4.72 16.55 17.84
N GLU A 655 4.12 17.63 17.37
CA GLU A 655 4.36 18.27 16.08
C GLU A 655 5.39 19.39 16.30
N GLU A 656 6.44 19.40 15.49
CA GLU A 656 7.51 20.41 15.53
C GLU A 656 7.29 21.41 14.40
N LEU A 657 7.03 22.68 14.74
CA LEU A 657 6.79 23.75 13.77
C LEU A 657 8.13 24.46 13.46
N ASP A 658 8.38 24.75 12.17
CA ASP A 658 9.57 25.46 11.66
C ASP A 658 10.92 24.75 11.90
N ALA A 659 11.00 23.44 11.68
CA ALA A 659 12.26 22.70 11.74
C ALA A 659 13.13 22.92 10.49
N GLU A 660 14.10 23.85 10.52
CA GLU A 660 15.29 23.71 9.67
C GLU A 660 16.12 22.55 10.23
N ILE A 661 16.04 21.38 9.58
CA ILE A 661 16.73 20.16 10.01
C ILE A 661 18.23 20.31 9.74
N ASP A 662 19.00 20.70 10.76
CA ASP A 662 20.46 20.64 10.71
C ASP A 662 20.95 19.23 11.05
N PHE A 663 21.09 18.38 10.03
CA PHE A 663 21.51 16.98 10.17
C PHE A 663 22.83 16.77 10.93
N ASP A 664 23.69 17.80 11.04
CA ASP A 664 24.96 17.74 11.78
C ASP A 664 24.76 17.75 13.32
N GLU A 665 23.57 18.13 13.81
CA GLU A 665 23.22 18.13 15.24
C GLU A 665 22.54 16.84 15.73
N TYR A 666 22.19 15.93 14.81
CA TYR A 666 21.42 14.72 15.15
C TYR A 666 22.32 13.56 15.53
N GLY A 667 22.03 12.94 16.67
CA GLY A 667 22.60 11.65 17.02
C GLY A 667 21.92 10.52 16.26
N TYR A 668 22.67 9.47 15.94
CA TYR A 668 22.13 8.19 15.48
C TYR A 668 22.56 7.10 16.46
N HIS A 669 21.66 6.75 17.39
CA HIS A 669 21.96 5.85 18.50
C HIS A 669 20.80 4.90 18.79
N LYS A 670 21.14 3.77 19.41
CA LYS A 670 20.15 2.84 19.95
C LYS A 670 19.47 3.46 21.16
N ASN A 671 18.15 3.55 21.12
CA ASN A 671 17.32 4.02 22.24
C ASN A 671 16.43 2.87 22.71
N SER A 672 16.16 2.83 24.01
CA SER A 672 15.38 1.78 24.68
C SER A 672 14.28 2.39 25.54
N PHE A 673 13.12 1.73 25.60
CA PHE A 673 11.98 2.15 26.42
C PHE A 673 11.50 1.02 27.31
N GLY A 674 10.95 1.38 28.47
CA GLY A 674 10.31 0.42 29.37
C GLY A 674 11.30 -0.40 30.21
N THR A 675 12.50 0.13 30.44
CA THR A 675 13.46 -0.44 31.38
C THR A 675 13.07 -0.14 32.82
N SER A 676 13.61 -0.91 33.77
CA SER A 676 13.30 -0.78 35.20
C SER A 676 13.88 0.46 35.88
N ARG A 677 14.64 1.30 35.17
CA ARG A 677 15.31 2.49 35.74
C ARG A 677 14.39 3.69 35.97
N GLY A 678 13.18 3.68 35.40
CA GLY A 678 12.21 4.77 35.54
C GLY A 678 11.21 4.64 36.71
N GLY A 679 11.47 3.75 37.67
CA GLY A 679 10.58 3.45 38.81
C GLY A 679 10.70 4.43 39.97
#